data_AF-A0A1W6KWV0-F1
#
_entry.id   AF-A0A1W6KWV0-F1
#
_cell.length_a   1.000
_cell.length_b   1.000
_cell.length_c   1.000
_cell.angle_alpha   90.00
_cell.angle_beta   90.00
_cell.angle_gamma   90.00
#
_symmetry.space_group_name_H-M   'P 1'
#
loop_
_entity.id
_entity.type
_entity.pdbx_description
1 polymer ?
#
loop_
_entity_poly.entity_id
_entity_poly.type
_entity_poly.pdbx_seq_one_letter_code
_entity_poly.pdbx_strand_id
1 'polypeptide(L)'
;MAQDLTRSFQMPRREQLGLLTIANGSGLSISALPNGTLFAIEYADDKGAVQINQIQGSPLFGGIGRLYLRVGGKRPDVVEIVGPGADGGFGHDATSFSWSGEAGDIGYNVRLALHPSETAWFWRVSVRHLKDVAVPVDVVLMQDVGLGDRGFLMNSEAYASQYVDHHIANHRIFGPVVMNRQNLKQGGGRNPWLVQGCLDGAAAYATDAIQLVQAKDRLGDLLVGPFGTCLPSERRQQETACPAIQSKSLSGPASGATATFFAIFAADHPEASDDADLLRLDGLAGLEGAADDLAETAPLRSLLQDAALLKVEPLDKKAIGQLYPQRSLEEHADGKLLSFFVPDGALNRHVVLREKELLVARRHGAIVRSGQNMLLDDRTLAATCWMQGIFAAQLTIGNTSFHKLFSVSRDPYNLTRASGLRIMADVGAGWQLLAVPSAFEMGLSDCRWIYKCTDRTITVTAVASGEDAAMQWTVSVEGKPCRFLVFGHVVLGEREYDAGGQIEFDPARKRISFRPDPAWLWGERYPDAGYWLVSSTPDAIEEIGGDELLYTDGIARDGAFVALRSRPTQAFSFAVVGSMTDAEEAERLAERYEAGVSDEAMLAPASTFWRNAVRGLAIASPSPDLAAQATLLPWLAHDAIVHLSVPHGLEQYTGAAWGTRDACQGPIEFLLAYEHDREAKEVLKTVFSEQYLKDGDWPQWFMLEPYANIRAGDSHGDIVVWPLKALCDYIEATGDLAVLDEKVSWRDEKTMQKSEKASSIAIHVEKLLDTVRERFIPGTHLIRYGEGDWNDSLQPADPHLRDWMVSSWTVALLYEQIVRYSAIQRRLGHGEKAKSLRKIATAMRRDFNRHLIRDGVVAGYGIFDPAHAGVELLLHPSDRRTGLSFSLISMTQAMLGRLFTPAQRQDHMKLIRKHLLFPDGVRLMEKPATYAGGPETLFRRAESSSFFGREIGLMYVHAHLRYCETLALDAEADELWKAISVVNPIAVTTALPHASLRQRNTYFSSSDAAFHDRYQAAAEWQRVKAGKIAVDGGWRIYSSGPGLYTRSFVENILGFKRRFGRRRRKPLLPEIHASVDLQTDHAAWRRLKPKPQA
;
A
#
# COMPACT_ATOMS: atom_id res chain seq x y z
N MET A 1 -17.99 -48.07 -4.92
CA MET A 1 -18.64 -47.27 -5.98
C MET A 1 -17.60 -46.30 -6.48
N ALA A 2 -17.25 -46.33 -7.76
CA ALA A 2 -16.36 -45.33 -8.34
C ALA A 2 -17.10 -43.98 -8.28
N GLN A 3 -16.71 -43.13 -7.34
CA GLN A 3 -17.22 -41.77 -7.22
C GLN A 3 -16.78 -41.00 -8.47
N ASP A 4 -17.70 -40.20 -9.00
CA ASP A 4 -17.50 -39.31 -10.14
C ASP A 4 -16.17 -38.53 -9.96
N LEU A 5 -15.20 -38.77 -10.84
CA LEU A 5 -13.80 -38.41 -10.61
C LEU A 5 -13.51 -36.93 -10.84
N THR A 6 -14.48 -36.13 -11.27
CA THR A 6 -14.34 -34.70 -11.54
C THR A 6 -15.42 -33.92 -10.80
N ARG A 7 -15.03 -33.18 -9.75
CA ARG A 7 -15.90 -32.24 -9.03
C ARG A 7 -15.66 -30.84 -9.58
N SER A 8 -16.72 -30.05 -9.69
CA SER A 8 -16.62 -28.62 -10.02
C SER A 8 -17.65 -27.83 -9.22
N PHE A 9 -17.35 -26.55 -8.94
CA PHE A 9 -18.27 -25.64 -8.27
C PHE A 9 -18.06 -24.19 -8.71
N GLN A 10 -19.09 -23.38 -8.51
CA GLN A 10 -19.05 -21.94 -8.72
C GLN A 10 -18.74 -21.25 -7.39
N MET A 11 -17.76 -20.35 -7.36
CA MET A 11 -17.42 -19.60 -6.15
C MET A 11 -18.62 -18.84 -5.59
N PRO A 12 -18.77 -18.78 -4.26
CA PRO A 12 -19.91 -18.13 -3.65
C PRO A 12 -19.76 -16.61 -3.76
N ARG A 13 -20.86 -15.96 -4.12
CA ARG A 13 -21.04 -14.52 -3.94
C ARG A 13 -21.45 -14.23 -2.51
N ARG A 14 -21.38 -12.97 -2.10
CA ARG A 14 -21.66 -12.53 -0.72
C ARG A 14 -23.00 -13.06 -0.19
N GLU A 15 -24.04 -13.00 -1.00
CA GLU A 15 -25.41 -13.45 -0.68
C GLU A 15 -25.54 -14.97 -0.50
N GLN A 16 -24.54 -15.73 -0.94
CA GLN A 16 -24.51 -17.20 -0.87
C GLN A 16 -23.72 -17.73 0.34
N LEU A 17 -23.14 -16.85 1.17
CA LEU A 17 -22.36 -17.25 2.36
C LEU A 17 -23.23 -17.73 3.54
N GLY A 18 -24.56 -17.73 3.41
CA GLY A 18 -25.48 -18.09 4.49
C GLY A 18 -25.43 -17.10 5.66
N LEU A 19 -25.21 -15.81 5.37
CA LEU A 19 -25.12 -14.76 6.39
C LEU A 19 -26.39 -14.70 7.23
N LEU A 20 -26.24 -14.84 8.54
CA LEU A 20 -27.28 -14.57 9.52
C LEU A 20 -27.27 -13.07 9.77
N THR A 21 -28.40 -12.40 9.61
CA THR A 21 -28.46 -10.93 9.71
C THR A 21 -29.55 -10.51 10.67
N ILE A 22 -29.16 -9.69 11.66
CA ILE A 22 -30.07 -8.95 12.52
C ILE A 22 -30.16 -7.52 12.00
N ALA A 23 -31.34 -6.92 12.04
CA ALA A 23 -31.57 -5.56 11.57
C ALA A 23 -32.61 -4.86 12.44
N ASN A 24 -32.58 -3.53 12.49
CA ASN A 24 -33.59 -2.73 13.15
C ASN A 24 -34.26 -1.75 12.17
N GLY A 25 -35.29 -1.03 12.63
CA GLY A 25 -36.03 -0.09 11.80
C GLY A 25 -35.26 1.19 11.43
N SER A 26 -34.04 1.38 11.95
CA SER A 26 -33.23 2.59 11.72
C SER A 26 -32.32 2.51 10.49
N GLY A 27 -32.25 1.34 9.83
CA GLY A 27 -31.35 1.07 8.70
C GLY A 27 -30.03 0.40 9.09
N LEU A 28 -29.82 0.11 10.39
CA LEU A 28 -28.65 -0.61 10.90
C LEU A 28 -28.86 -2.12 10.79
N SER A 29 -27.85 -2.83 10.29
CA SER A 29 -27.79 -4.29 10.23
C SER A 29 -26.44 -4.82 10.70
N ILE A 30 -26.46 -6.02 11.28
CA ILE A 30 -25.26 -6.76 11.64
C ILE A 30 -25.39 -8.17 11.08
N SER A 31 -24.41 -8.56 10.28
CA SER A 31 -24.32 -9.91 9.71
C SER A 31 -23.23 -10.71 10.39
N ALA A 32 -23.53 -11.96 10.71
CA ALA A 32 -22.59 -12.97 11.17
C ALA A 32 -22.62 -14.18 10.24
N LEU A 33 -21.49 -14.87 10.14
CA LEU A 33 -21.38 -16.16 9.47
C LEU A 33 -21.99 -17.26 10.35
N PRO A 34 -22.40 -18.41 9.77
CA PRO A 34 -22.96 -19.53 10.54
C PRO A 34 -22.05 -20.06 11.66
N ASN A 35 -20.75 -19.81 11.58
CA ASN A 35 -19.77 -20.18 12.62
C ASN A 35 -19.65 -19.15 13.76
N GLY A 36 -20.53 -18.15 13.82
CA GLY A 36 -20.50 -17.11 14.85
C GLY A 36 -19.49 -15.99 14.62
N THR A 37 -18.78 -15.97 13.48
CA THR A 37 -17.90 -14.87 13.11
C THR A 37 -18.71 -13.65 12.70
N LEU A 38 -18.44 -12.49 13.31
CA LEU A 38 -18.96 -11.21 12.83
C LEU A 38 -18.43 -10.92 11.42
N PHE A 39 -19.33 -10.78 10.44
CA PHE A 39 -18.99 -10.54 9.04
C PHE A 39 -18.93 -9.04 8.73
N ALA A 40 -20.03 -8.33 8.97
CA ALA A 40 -20.13 -6.90 8.70
C ALA A 40 -21.15 -6.23 9.63
N ILE A 41 -20.88 -4.97 9.99
CA ILE A 41 -21.81 -4.04 10.60
C ILE A 41 -22.06 -2.96 9.55
N GLU A 42 -23.32 -2.76 9.16
CA GLU A 42 -23.68 -1.89 8.04
C GLU A 42 -24.84 -0.98 8.39
N TYR A 43 -24.86 0.19 7.78
CA TYR A 43 -25.99 1.09 7.76
C TYR A 43 -26.38 1.37 6.31
N ALA A 44 -27.68 1.36 6.01
CA ALA A 44 -28.18 1.73 4.70
C ALA A 44 -29.43 2.61 4.80
N ASP A 45 -29.47 3.64 3.94
CA ASP A 45 -30.63 4.50 3.73
C ASP A 45 -30.79 4.85 2.25
N ASP A 46 -31.66 5.82 1.94
CA ASP A 46 -31.91 6.30 0.58
C ASP A 46 -30.69 6.99 -0.07
N LYS A 47 -29.68 7.36 0.72
CA LYS A 47 -28.44 8.01 0.27
C LYS A 47 -27.27 7.05 0.08
N GLY A 48 -27.44 5.78 0.42
CA GLY A 48 -26.46 4.71 0.20
C GLY A 48 -26.13 3.92 1.47
N ALA A 49 -25.12 3.05 1.35
CA ALA A 49 -24.69 2.17 2.43
C ALA A 49 -23.30 2.56 2.97
N VAL A 50 -23.12 2.36 4.27
CA VAL A 50 -21.85 2.54 4.99
C VAL A 50 -21.55 1.25 5.73
N GLN A 51 -20.38 0.66 5.46
CA GLN A 51 -19.83 -0.41 6.28
C GLN A 51 -19.05 0.23 7.44
N ILE A 52 -19.43 -0.14 8.67
CA ILE A 52 -18.86 0.43 9.88
C ILE A 52 -17.53 -0.25 10.22
N ASN A 53 -17.45 -1.58 10.16
CA ASN A 53 -16.18 -2.30 10.33
C ASN A 53 -15.29 -2.16 9.08
N GLN A 54 -13.99 -2.28 9.27
CA GLN A 54 -12.98 -2.04 8.25
C GLN A 54 -12.80 -3.26 7.35
N ILE A 55 -12.67 -4.45 7.93
CA ILE A 55 -12.43 -5.71 7.21
C ILE A 55 -13.58 -6.69 7.47
N GLN A 56 -14.06 -7.33 6.41
CA GLN A 56 -15.11 -8.34 6.50
C GLN A 56 -14.58 -9.65 7.11
N GLY A 57 -15.38 -10.29 7.96
CA GLY A 57 -15.03 -11.58 8.55
C GLY A 57 -14.92 -12.70 7.51
N SER A 58 -14.01 -13.65 7.72
CA SER A 58 -13.84 -14.81 6.85
C SER A 58 -14.49 -16.08 7.42
N PRO A 59 -15.18 -16.91 6.60
CA PRO A 59 -15.68 -18.23 7.02
C PRO A 59 -14.60 -19.17 7.58
N LEU A 60 -13.35 -19.01 7.12
CA LEU A 60 -12.26 -19.91 7.45
C LEU A 60 -11.53 -19.54 8.74
N PHE A 61 -11.41 -18.25 9.07
CA PHE A 61 -10.64 -17.84 10.26
C PHE A 61 -11.42 -16.90 11.18
N GLY A 62 -12.09 -15.90 10.61
CA GLY A 62 -12.76 -14.85 11.36
C GLY A 62 -12.38 -13.44 10.88
N GLY A 63 -12.72 -12.43 11.68
CA GLY A 63 -12.39 -11.01 11.44
C GLY A 63 -11.42 -10.43 12.48
N ILE A 64 -11.27 -9.10 12.48
CA ILE A 64 -10.43 -8.39 13.45
C ILE A 64 -11.14 -8.22 14.79
N GLY A 65 -12.45 -7.91 14.78
CA GLY A 65 -13.24 -7.67 16.00
C GLY A 65 -13.25 -8.85 16.99
N ARG A 66 -13.01 -8.55 18.28
CA ARG A 66 -12.85 -9.55 19.36
C ARG A 66 -13.35 -9.03 20.71
N LEU A 67 -13.72 -9.96 21.59
CA LEU A 67 -13.88 -9.73 23.02
C LEU A 67 -12.96 -10.65 23.81
N TYR A 68 -12.17 -10.07 24.70
CA TYR A 68 -11.31 -10.81 25.62
C TYR A 68 -11.85 -10.72 27.05
N LEU A 69 -12.01 -11.85 27.72
CA LEU A 69 -12.22 -11.95 29.15
C LEU A 69 -10.86 -12.13 29.84
N ARG A 70 -10.53 -11.27 30.80
CA ARG A 70 -9.32 -11.43 31.61
C ARG A 70 -9.70 -11.78 33.03
N VAL A 71 -9.20 -12.92 33.49
CA VAL A 71 -9.48 -13.46 34.81
C VAL A 71 -8.28 -13.19 35.72
N GLY A 72 -8.53 -12.57 36.86
CA GLY A 72 -7.51 -12.30 37.86
C GLY A 72 -7.26 -13.47 38.82
N GLY A 73 -6.61 -13.20 39.95
CA GLY A 73 -6.30 -14.18 40.98
C GLY A 73 -4.85 -14.69 40.93
N LYS A 74 -4.57 -15.83 41.57
CA LYS A 74 -3.20 -16.36 41.72
C LYS A 74 -2.54 -16.77 40.40
N ARG A 75 -3.35 -17.11 39.39
CA ARG A 75 -2.92 -17.45 38.04
C ARG A 75 -3.82 -16.68 37.07
N PRO A 76 -3.44 -15.45 36.70
CA PRO A 76 -4.21 -14.67 35.74
C PRO A 76 -4.31 -15.40 34.40
N ASP A 77 -5.45 -15.24 33.74
CA ASP A 77 -5.73 -15.85 32.45
C ASP A 77 -6.40 -14.87 31.50
N VAL A 78 -6.28 -15.10 30.20
CA VAL A 78 -6.89 -14.30 29.14
C VAL A 78 -7.51 -15.24 28.12
N VAL A 79 -8.82 -15.08 27.91
CA VAL A 79 -9.60 -15.93 27.01
C VAL A 79 -10.31 -15.07 25.98
N GLU A 80 -10.18 -15.42 24.70
CA GLU A 80 -10.99 -14.85 23.63
C GLU A 80 -12.39 -15.48 23.66
N ILE A 81 -13.41 -14.69 23.99
CA ILE A 81 -14.79 -15.18 24.17
C ILE A 81 -15.69 -14.86 22.97
N VAL A 82 -15.27 -13.93 22.10
CA VAL A 82 -15.83 -13.70 20.75
C VAL A 82 -14.67 -13.39 19.82
N GLY A 83 -14.64 -14.04 18.66
CA GLY A 83 -13.61 -13.85 17.64
C GLY A 83 -13.10 -15.17 17.04
N PRO A 84 -12.06 -15.13 16.19
CA PRO A 84 -11.45 -16.30 15.55
C PRO A 84 -11.12 -17.46 16.50
N GLY A 85 -10.64 -17.15 17.70
CA GLY A 85 -10.16 -18.11 18.70
C GLY A 85 -11.21 -18.57 19.71
N ALA A 86 -12.42 -18.01 19.68
CA ALA A 86 -13.47 -18.33 20.64
C ALA A 86 -14.06 -19.72 20.39
N ASP A 87 -14.01 -20.60 21.40
CA ASP A 87 -14.52 -21.97 21.36
C ASP A 87 -15.74 -22.10 22.30
N GLY A 88 -16.89 -21.66 21.81
CA GLY A 88 -18.13 -21.57 22.59
C GLY A 88 -19.38 -21.78 21.72
N GLY A 89 -20.55 -21.81 22.35
CA GLY A 89 -21.84 -21.84 21.66
C GLY A 89 -22.09 -20.54 20.88
N PHE A 90 -22.87 -20.64 19.81
CA PHE A 90 -23.36 -19.50 19.05
C PHE A 90 -24.86 -19.68 18.75
N GLY A 91 -25.61 -18.60 18.93
CA GLY A 91 -27.05 -18.55 18.69
C GLY A 91 -27.48 -17.20 18.14
N HIS A 92 -28.67 -17.16 17.55
CA HIS A 92 -29.22 -15.93 16.99
C HIS A 92 -30.76 -15.92 17.05
N ASP A 93 -31.33 -14.72 17.08
CA ASP A 93 -32.74 -14.48 16.81
C ASP A 93 -32.88 -13.35 15.77
N ALA A 94 -34.03 -12.66 15.74
CA ALA A 94 -34.27 -11.58 14.78
C ALA A 94 -33.51 -10.28 15.11
N THR A 95 -33.07 -10.08 16.35
CA THR A 95 -32.54 -8.79 16.84
C THR A 95 -31.21 -8.90 17.56
N SER A 96 -30.68 -10.11 17.76
CA SER A 96 -29.46 -10.36 18.50
C SER A 96 -28.72 -11.64 18.14
N PHE A 97 -27.43 -11.62 18.43
CA PHE A 97 -26.53 -12.78 18.45
C PHE A 97 -26.10 -13.07 19.88
N SER A 98 -25.84 -14.35 20.19
CA SER A 98 -25.34 -14.79 21.49
C SER A 98 -24.15 -15.73 21.34
N TRP A 99 -23.18 -15.60 22.23
CA TRP A 99 -22.06 -16.53 22.42
C TRP A 99 -21.96 -16.94 23.88
N SER A 100 -21.75 -18.21 24.17
CA SER A 100 -21.54 -18.67 25.56
C SER A 100 -20.47 -19.74 25.67
N GLY A 101 -19.92 -19.92 26.86
CA GLY A 101 -18.91 -20.93 27.10
C GLY A 101 -18.35 -20.87 28.51
N GLU A 102 -17.26 -21.61 28.72
CA GLU A 102 -16.57 -21.70 30.00
C GLU A 102 -15.07 -21.40 29.83
N ALA A 103 -14.56 -20.49 30.65
CA ALA A 103 -13.16 -20.15 30.79
C ALA A 103 -12.65 -20.65 32.16
N GLY A 104 -12.22 -21.92 32.20
CA GLY A 104 -11.87 -22.58 33.46
C GLY A 104 -13.10 -22.70 34.38
N ASP A 105 -13.05 -22.05 35.55
CA ASP A 105 -14.18 -22.04 36.51
C ASP A 105 -15.14 -20.85 36.30
N ILE A 106 -15.01 -20.10 35.20
CA ILE A 106 -15.85 -18.95 34.86
C ILE A 106 -16.76 -19.30 33.67
N GLY A 107 -18.07 -19.32 33.88
CA GLY A 107 -19.04 -19.35 32.79
C GLY A 107 -19.31 -17.94 32.26
N TYR A 108 -19.39 -17.79 30.94
CA TYR A 108 -19.71 -16.52 30.30
C TYR A 108 -20.87 -16.64 29.30
N ASN A 109 -21.59 -15.54 29.11
CA ASN A 109 -22.56 -15.33 28.04
C ASN A 109 -22.38 -13.91 27.49
N VAL A 110 -22.31 -13.78 26.17
CA VAL A 110 -22.16 -12.53 25.44
C VAL A 110 -23.35 -12.36 24.54
N ARG A 111 -24.03 -11.21 24.60
CA ARG A 111 -25.11 -10.86 23.68
C ARG A 111 -24.76 -9.60 22.89
N LEU A 112 -24.81 -9.69 21.57
CA LEU A 112 -24.79 -8.55 20.66
C LEU A 112 -26.22 -8.25 20.23
N ALA A 113 -26.76 -7.08 20.60
CA ALA A 113 -28.14 -6.71 20.29
C ALA A 113 -28.23 -5.31 19.68
N LEU A 114 -29.10 -5.16 18.68
CA LEU A 114 -29.46 -3.87 18.13
C LEU A 114 -30.43 -3.13 19.04
N HIS A 115 -30.30 -1.80 19.10
CA HIS A 115 -31.34 -0.97 19.69
C HIS A 115 -32.63 -1.09 18.85
N PRO A 116 -33.84 -1.15 19.43
CA PRO A 116 -35.07 -1.35 18.66
C PRO A 116 -35.36 -0.27 17.61
N SER A 117 -35.00 0.99 17.88
CA SER A 117 -35.37 2.16 17.05
C SER A 117 -34.22 3.08 16.67
N GLU A 118 -33.03 2.92 17.26
CA GLU A 118 -31.91 3.86 17.09
C GLU A 118 -30.78 3.17 16.34
N THR A 119 -29.91 3.93 15.70
CA THR A 119 -28.68 3.44 15.06
C THR A 119 -27.60 3.09 16.10
N ALA A 120 -27.95 2.22 17.06
CA ALA A 120 -27.09 1.82 18.16
C ALA A 120 -27.12 0.30 18.39
N TRP A 121 -26.07 -0.23 18.99
CA TRP A 121 -25.98 -1.64 19.41
C TRP A 121 -25.17 -1.81 20.68
N PHE A 122 -25.34 -2.96 21.33
CA PHE A 122 -24.76 -3.26 22.63
C PHE A 122 -24.11 -4.64 22.62
N TRP A 123 -22.92 -4.73 23.22
CA TRP A 123 -22.26 -5.99 23.61
C TRP A 123 -22.41 -6.16 25.12
N ARG A 124 -23.31 -7.04 25.57
CA ARG A 124 -23.47 -7.37 26.98
C ARG A 124 -22.70 -8.65 27.30
N VAL A 125 -21.72 -8.58 28.20
CA VAL A 125 -20.93 -9.71 28.66
C VAL A 125 -21.30 -10.02 30.10
N SER A 126 -21.96 -11.14 30.32
CA SER A 126 -22.33 -11.67 31.64
C SER A 126 -21.36 -12.77 32.04
N VAL A 127 -20.82 -12.72 33.25
CA VAL A 127 -19.85 -13.69 33.77
C VAL A 127 -20.24 -14.17 35.16
N ARG A 128 -20.06 -15.47 35.42
CA ARG A 128 -20.32 -16.11 36.72
C ARG A 128 -19.26 -17.16 37.05
N HIS A 129 -18.93 -17.31 38.33
CA HIS A 129 -18.07 -18.37 38.83
C HIS A 129 -18.92 -19.61 39.00
N LEU A 130 -18.50 -20.74 38.44
CA LEU A 130 -19.26 -21.99 38.50
C LEU A 130 -19.23 -22.67 39.90
N LYS A 131 -18.50 -22.07 40.83
CA LYS A 131 -18.29 -22.56 42.22
C LYS A 131 -18.49 -21.47 43.28
N ASP A 132 -19.13 -20.35 42.93
CA ASP A 132 -19.44 -19.23 43.83
C ASP A 132 -18.23 -18.61 44.57
N VAL A 133 -17.06 -18.59 43.94
CA VAL A 133 -15.85 -17.94 44.49
C VAL A 133 -15.73 -16.53 43.91
N ALA A 134 -15.34 -15.54 44.72
CA ALA A 134 -15.07 -14.20 44.23
C ALA A 134 -13.67 -14.10 43.56
N VAL A 135 -13.65 -13.95 42.23
CA VAL A 135 -12.46 -13.70 41.40
C VAL A 135 -12.66 -12.39 40.61
N PRO A 136 -11.71 -11.44 40.63
CA PRO A 136 -11.85 -10.23 39.83
C PRO A 136 -11.67 -10.53 38.35
N VAL A 137 -12.48 -9.89 37.51
CA VAL A 137 -12.41 -10.01 36.04
C VAL A 137 -12.58 -8.65 35.39
N ASP A 138 -12.10 -8.50 34.16
CA ASP A 138 -12.49 -7.41 33.26
C ASP A 138 -12.58 -7.90 31.81
N VAL A 139 -13.14 -7.05 30.94
CA VAL A 139 -13.37 -7.37 29.53
C VAL A 139 -12.74 -6.30 28.66
N VAL A 140 -12.15 -6.71 27.54
CA VAL A 140 -11.64 -5.81 26.50
C VAL A 140 -12.39 -6.05 25.19
N LEU A 141 -13.12 -5.04 24.72
CA LEU A 141 -13.69 -5.01 23.37
C LEU A 141 -12.64 -4.44 22.41
N MET A 142 -12.45 -5.10 21.27
CA MET A 142 -11.67 -4.61 20.14
C MET A 142 -12.56 -4.61 18.90
N GLN A 143 -12.72 -3.46 18.24
CA GLN A 143 -13.57 -3.30 17.05
C GLN A 143 -12.80 -2.53 15.99
N ASP A 144 -12.55 -3.12 14.83
CA ASP A 144 -12.05 -2.38 13.66
C ASP A 144 -13.13 -1.46 13.08
N VAL A 145 -12.71 -0.29 12.58
CA VAL A 145 -13.61 0.79 12.15
C VAL A 145 -13.13 1.37 10.81
N GLY A 146 -13.98 1.27 9.79
CA GLY A 146 -13.75 1.80 8.44
C GLY A 146 -14.60 3.04 8.12
N LEU A 147 -15.90 2.99 8.44
CA LEU A 147 -16.87 4.07 8.24
C LEU A 147 -16.96 4.56 6.79
N GLY A 148 -17.08 3.63 5.84
CA GLY A 148 -17.14 3.97 4.42
C GLY A 148 -17.91 2.98 3.58
N ASP A 149 -18.14 3.32 2.32
CA ASP A 149 -18.73 2.35 1.40
C ASP A 149 -17.76 1.17 1.16
N ARG A 150 -18.31 -0.01 0.86
CA ARG A 150 -17.52 -1.23 0.72
C ARG A 150 -16.42 -1.11 -0.35
N GLY A 151 -16.70 -0.42 -1.45
CA GLY A 151 -15.74 -0.20 -2.53
C GLY A 151 -14.55 0.62 -2.06
N PHE A 152 -14.81 1.74 -1.39
CA PHE A 152 -13.80 2.60 -0.78
C PHE A 152 -12.91 1.84 0.21
N LEU A 153 -13.50 1.11 1.16
CA LEU A 153 -12.74 0.37 2.17
C LEU A 153 -11.88 -0.73 1.55
N MET A 154 -12.46 -1.54 0.66
CA MET A 154 -11.76 -2.69 0.10
C MET A 154 -10.71 -2.32 -0.95
N ASN A 155 -10.66 -1.06 -1.40
CA ASN A 155 -9.58 -0.54 -2.25
C ASN A 155 -8.27 -0.38 -1.46
N SER A 156 -8.33 0.11 -0.22
CA SER A 156 -7.20 0.18 0.72
C SER A 156 -7.69 0.50 2.13
N GLU A 157 -7.73 -0.50 3.01
CA GLU A 157 -8.15 -0.29 4.39
C GLU A 157 -7.19 0.65 5.14
N ALA A 158 -5.89 0.53 4.89
CA ALA A 158 -4.88 1.42 5.45
C ALA A 158 -5.13 2.89 5.05
N TYR A 159 -5.48 3.14 3.79
CA TYR A 159 -5.83 4.49 3.33
C TYR A 159 -7.07 5.03 4.03
N ALA A 160 -8.14 4.21 4.15
CA ALA A 160 -9.36 4.63 4.83
C ALA A 160 -9.09 5.04 6.28
N SER A 161 -8.26 4.28 7.01
CA SER A 161 -7.86 4.61 8.39
C SER A 161 -7.12 5.93 8.53
N GLN A 162 -6.34 6.36 7.53
CA GLN A 162 -5.60 7.63 7.57
C GLN A 162 -6.49 8.88 7.64
N TYR A 163 -7.80 8.71 7.45
CA TYR A 163 -8.82 9.75 7.48
C TYR A 163 -9.94 9.48 8.50
N VAL A 164 -9.81 8.43 9.32
CA VAL A 164 -10.67 8.26 10.50
C VAL A 164 -10.08 9.14 11.62
N ASP A 165 -10.75 10.23 11.98
CA ASP A 165 -10.37 11.01 13.16
C ASP A 165 -10.81 10.29 14.44
N HIS A 166 -10.00 10.38 15.49
CA HIS A 166 -10.27 9.81 16.80
C HIS A 166 -10.35 10.97 17.81
N HIS A 167 -11.55 11.25 18.32
CA HIS A 167 -11.73 12.14 19.45
C HIS A 167 -12.02 11.33 20.71
N ILE A 168 -11.38 11.70 21.82
CA ILE A 168 -11.56 11.00 23.10
C ILE A 168 -12.11 12.00 24.09
N ALA A 169 -13.30 11.70 24.59
CA ALA A 169 -13.96 12.48 25.62
C ALA A 169 -14.14 11.63 26.88
N ASN A 170 -14.15 12.27 28.06
CA ASN A 170 -14.37 11.58 29.33
C ASN A 170 -15.79 11.81 29.82
N HIS A 171 -16.64 10.79 29.68
CA HIS A 171 -17.99 10.82 30.25
C HIS A 171 -17.94 10.55 31.76
N ARG A 172 -18.74 11.27 32.53
CA ARG A 172 -18.73 11.18 34.01
C ARG A 172 -19.02 9.76 34.54
N ILE A 173 -19.87 9.02 33.85
CA ILE A 173 -20.27 7.66 34.25
C ILE A 173 -19.45 6.61 33.49
N PHE A 174 -19.37 6.77 32.17
CA PHE A 174 -18.81 5.76 31.25
C PHE A 174 -17.28 5.79 31.18
N GLY A 175 -16.62 6.79 31.76
CA GLY A 175 -15.17 6.95 31.65
C GLY A 175 -14.78 7.40 30.23
N PRO A 176 -13.61 6.97 29.70
CA PRO A 176 -13.21 7.33 28.35
C PRO A 176 -14.17 6.75 27.31
N VAL A 177 -14.59 7.61 26.38
CA VAL A 177 -15.44 7.30 25.22
C VAL A 177 -14.65 7.66 23.97
N VAL A 178 -14.66 6.76 22.98
CA VAL A 178 -13.94 6.94 21.71
C VAL A 178 -14.94 7.31 20.62
N MET A 179 -14.71 8.44 19.97
CA MET A 179 -15.49 8.93 18.84
C MET A 179 -14.64 8.84 17.58
N ASN A 180 -15.23 8.34 16.51
CA ASN A 180 -14.60 8.07 15.23
C ASN A 180 -15.36 8.81 14.13
N ARG A 181 -14.67 9.63 13.34
CA ARG A 181 -15.27 10.36 12.21
C ARG A 181 -14.52 10.04 10.93
N GLN A 182 -15.18 9.56 9.89
CA GLN A 182 -14.56 9.47 8.57
C GLN A 182 -14.54 10.85 7.91
N ASN A 183 -13.34 11.41 7.73
CA ASN A 183 -13.16 12.76 7.22
C ASN A 183 -13.33 12.85 5.70
N LEU A 184 -13.09 11.76 4.97
CA LEU A 184 -13.41 11.71 3.54
C LEU A 184 -14.91 11.51 3.33
N LYS A 185 -15.52 12.37 2.52
CA LYS A 185 -16.95 12.25 2.21
C LYS A 185 -17.25 10.92 1.54
N GLN A 186 -18.23 10.21 2.09
CA GLN A 186 -18.76 8.95 1.58
C GLN A 186 -20.01 9.21 0.73
N GLY A 187 -20.67 8.14 0.26
CA GLY A 187 -21.91 8.21 -0.52
C GLY A 187 -22.93 9.21 0.03
N GLY A 188 -23.47 10.05 -0.87
CA GLY A 188 -24.37 11.16 -0.53
C GLY A 188 -23.66 12.41 0.02
N GLY A 189 -22.31 12.47 -0.02
CA GLY A 189 -21.54 13.61 0.44
C GLY A 189 -21.41 13.72 1.96
N ARG A 190 -21.60 12.61 2.68
CA ARG A 190 -21.71 12.53 4.14
C ARG A 190 -20.38 12.18 4.81
N ASN A 191 -20.24 12.53 6.08
CA ASN A 191 -19.12 12.11 6.93
C ASN A 191 -19.62 11.15 8.03
N PRO A 192 -19.57 9.82 7.82
CA PRO A 192 -20.07 8.88 8.81
C PRO A 192 -19.28 8.94 10.12
N TRP A 193 -19.99 8.71 11.21
CA TRP A 193 -19.48 8.89 12.57
C TRP A 193 -19.94 7.78 13.51
N LEU A 194 -19.10 7.44 14.47
CA LEU A 194 -19.34 6.39 15.45
C LEU A 194 -18.84 6.82 16.82
N VAL A 195 -19.58 6.53 17.87
CA VAL A 195 -19.10 6.64 19.26
C VAL A 195 -19.21 5.30 19.98
N GLN A 196 -18.19 4.93 20.75
CA GLN A 196 -18.10 3.67 21.46
C GLN A 196 -17.67 3.88 22.92
N GLY A 197 -18.27 3.13 23.84
CA GLY A 197 -17.98 3.22 25.28
C GLY A 197 -18.44 1.98 26.05
N CYS A 198 -18.37 2.07 27.38
CA CYS A 198 -18.87 1.03 28.31
C CYS A 198 -19.84 1.65 29.32
N LEU A 199 -21.06 1.13 29.38
CA LEU A 199 -22.12 1.62 30.29
C LEU A 199 -21.73 1.47 31.75
N ASP A 200 -21.05 0.38 32.10
CA ASP A 200 -20.53 0.11 33.45
C ASP A 200 -19.24 0.88 33.77
N GLY A 201 -18.73 1.62 32.79
CA GLY A 201 -17.51 2.41 32.86
C GLY A 201 -16.31 1.70 32.26
N ALA A 202 -15.61 2.41 31.39
CA ALA A 202 -14.30 2.03 30.87
C ALA A 202 -13.18 2.48 31.82
N ALA A 203 -12.11 1.69 31.88
CA ALA A 203 -10.89 1.98 32.64
C ALA A 203 -9.77 2.54 31.75
N ALA A 204 -9.69 2.08 30.50
CA ALA A 204 -8.62 2.44 29.56
C ALA A 204 -9.07 2.20 28.11
N TYR A 205 -8.33 2.76 27.16
CA TYR A 205 -8.61 2.62 25.73
C TYR A 205 -7.34 2.51 24.86
N ALA A 206 -7.51 2.09 23.61
CA ALA A 206 -6.57 2.27 22.50
C ALA A 206 -7.38 2.64 21.24
N THR A 207 -6.75 3.24 20.22
CA THR A 207 -7.46 3.65 18.99
C THR A 207 -6.96 2.98 17.71
N ASP A 208 -5.77 2.38 17.73
CA ASP A 208 -5.21 1.67 16.57
C ASP A 208 -4.61 0.31 16.96
N ALA A 209 -4.73 -0.67 16.06
CA ALA A 209 -4.25 -2.03 16.30
C ALA A 209 -2.74 -2.11 16.57
N ILE A 210 -1.92 -1.16 16.09
CA ILE A 210 -0.47 -1.16 16.37
C ILE A 210 -0.16 -1.10 17.87
N GLN A 211 -1.00 -0.38 18.64
CA GLN A 211 -0.85 -0.24 20.09
C GLN A 211 -1.02 -1.58 20.81
N LEU A 212 -1.79 -2.50 20.22
CA LEU A 212 -2.06 -3.83 20.77
C LEU A 212 -1.05 -4.85 20.25
N VAL A 213 -0.73 -4.82 18.95
CA VAL A 213 0.21 -5.75 18.31
C VAL A 213 1.64 -5.56 18.83
N GLN A 214 2.03 -4.33 19.16
CA GLN A 214 3.35 -4.01 19.71
C GLN A 214 3.36 -3.84 21.24
N ALA A 215 2.25 -4.18 21.92
CA ALA A 215 2.18 -4.11 23.38
C ALA A 215 3.23 -5.04 24.02
N LYS A 216 3.94 -4.52 25.03
CA LYS A 216 5.04 -5.25 25.70
C LYS A 216 4.56 -6.43 26.53
N ASP A 217 3.34 -6.33 27.02
CA ASP A 217 2.67 -7.25 27.94
C ASP A 217 1.74 -8.24 27.23
N ARG A 218 1.64 -8.19 25.89
CA ARG A 218 0.81 -9.11 25.11
C ARG A 218 1.20 -10.57 25.33
N LEU A 219 0.21 -11.45 25.40
CA LEU A 219 0.42 -12.88 25.67
C LEU A 219 0.47 -13.68 24.37
N GLY A 220 1.66 -13.74 23.78
CA GLY A 220 1.90 -14.48 22.55
C GLY A 220 1.10 -13.88 21.38
N ASP A 221 0.07 -14.59 20.95
CA ASP A 221 -0.80 -14.20 19.85
C ASP A 221 -2.07 -13.44 20.29
N LEU A 222 -2.33 -13.42 21.61
CA LEU A 222 -3.40 -12.61 22.18
C LEU A 222 -2.97 -11.14 22.21
N LEU A 223 -3.85 -10.25 21.74
CA LEU A 223 -3.55 -8.83 21.53
C LEU A 223 -3.60 -7.99 22.81
N VAL A 224 -3.90 -8.60 23.95
CA VAL A 224 -4.01 -7.93 25.25
C VAL A 224 -3.12 -8.62 26.29
N GLY A 225 -2.69 -7.86 27.29
CA GLY A 225 -1.94 -8.38 28.43
C GLY A 225 -2.83 -9.05 29.49
N PRO A 226 -2.22 -9.70 30.49
CA PRO A 226 -2.95 -10.37 31.58
C PRO A 226 -3.79 -9.38 32.41
N PHE A 227 -4.74 -9.91 33.20
CA PHE A 227 -5.53 -9.09 34.14
C PHE A 227 -4.62 -8.19 35.01
N GLY A 228 -5.05 -6.94 35.22
CA GLY A 228 -4.29 -5.92 35.96
C GLY A 228 -3.39 -5.05 35.09
N THR A 229 -3.25 -5.36 33.79
CA THR A 229 -2.64 -4.46 32.80
C THR A 229 -3.69 -3.52 32.21
N CYS A 230 -3.27 -2.28 31.91
CA CYS A 230 -4.13 -1.27 31.29
C CYS A 230 -3.80 -1.11 29.82
N LEU A 231 -4.83 -0.90 28.98
CA LEU A 231 -4.61 -0.36 27.64
C LEU A 231 -3.90 1.02 27.73
N PRO A 232 -3.15 1.43 26.69
CA PRO A 232 -2.28 2.62 26.77
C PRO A 232 -2.99 3.93 27.15
N SER A 233 -4.28 4.06 26.84
CA SER A 233 -5.07 5.29 27.04
C SER A 233 -4.48 6.50 26.33
N GLU A 234 -3.97 6.25 25.13
CA GLU A 234 -3.37 7.25 24.24
C GLU A 234 -4.07 7.19 22.88
N ARG A 235 -4.39 8.36 22.33
CA ARG A 235 -4.82 8.46 20.94
C ARG A 235 -3.63 8.13 20.02
N ARG A 236 -3.85 7.25 19.06
CA ARG A 236 -2.93 6.94 17.96
C ARG A 236 -3.68 6.96 16.64
N GLN A 237 -3.30 7.87 15.76
CA GLN A 237 -3.73 7.93 14.37
C GLN A 237 -2.74 7.13 13.53
N GLN A 238 -3.16 6.01 12.95
CA GLN A 238 -2.33 5.17 12.11
C GLN A 238 -3.18 4.51 11.01
N GLU A 239 -2.92 3.25 10.65
CA GLU A 239 -3.39 2.63 9.40
C GLU A 239 -4.24 1.37 9.67
N THR A 240 -4.66 1.14 10.91
CA THR A 240 -5.60 0.07 11.27
C THR A 240 -6.45 0.56 12.43
N ALA A 241 -7.35 1.50 12.10
CA ALA A 241 -8.28 2.14 13.04
C ALA A 241 -9.09 1.05 13.76
N CYS A 242 -8.77 0.87 15.03
CA CYS A 242 -9.30 -0.22 15.83
C CYS A 242 -9.43 0.21 17.29
N PRO A 243 -10.49 0.98 17.62
CA PRO A 243 -10.85 1.27 19.00
C PRO A 243 -10.91 0.00 19.84
N ALA A 244 -10.16 0.02 20.95
CA ALA A 244 -10.24 -0.99 21.99
C ALA A 244 -10.61 -0.34 23.32
N ILE A 245 -11.58 -0.92 24.02
CA ILE A 245 -12.15 -0.38 25.26
C ILE A 245 -12.05 -1.45 26.33
N GLN A 246 -11.38 -1.12 27.44
CA GLN A 246 -11.26 -1.98 28.61
C GLN A 246 -12.32 -1.57 29.65
N SER A 247 -13.15 -2.51 30.09
CA SER A 247 -14.11 -2.27 31.19
C SER A 247 -13.39 -2.01 32.51
N LYS A 248 -14.08 -1.41 33.48
CA LYS A 248 -13.64 -1.46 34.88
C LYS A 248 -13.61 -2.90 35.39
N SER A 249 -12.81 -3.13 36.42
CA SER A 249 -12.78 -4.42 37.12
C SER A 249 -14.13 -4.69 37.77
N LEU A 250 -14.68 -5.87 37.48
CA LEU A 250 -15.90 -6.38 38.07
C LEU A 250 -15.53 -7.19 39.32
N SER A 251 -16.18 -6.88 40.45
CA SER A 251 -15.98 -7.57 41.73
C SER A 251 -17.14 -8.55 41.98
N GLY A 252 -16.86 -9.86 41.98
CA GLY A 252 -17.76 -10.87 42.59
C GLY A 252 -18.48 -11.81 41.62
N PRO A 253 -17.81 -12.86 41.12
CA PRO A 253 -18.47 -13.85 40.28
C PRO A 253 -19.33 -14.88 41.06
N ALA A 254 -19.65 -14.67 42.35
CA ALA A 254 -20.65 -15.50 43.06
C ALA A 254 -22.11 -15.12 42.78
N SER A 255 -22.41 -13.86 42.42
CA SER A 255 -23.77 -13.39 42.11
C SER A 255 -24.00 -13.03 40.63
N GLY A 256 -23.00 -13.29 39.78
CA GLY A 256 -22.97 -12.81 38.40
C GLY A 256 -22.51 -11.34 38.31
N ALA A 257 -21.74 -11.00 37.27
CA ALA A 257 -21.34 -9.63 36.95
C ALA A 257 -21.50 -9.37 35.45
N THR A 258 -21.70 -8.11 35.07
CA THR A 258 -21.95 -7.72 33.68
C THR A 258 -21.06 -6.54 33.27
N ALA A 259 -20.56 -6.57 32.05
CA ALA A 259 -19.99 -5.42 31.35
C ALA A 259 -20.74 -5.24 30.02
N THR A 260 -21.32 -4.06 29.82
CA THR A 260 -22.05 -3.69 28.61
C THR A 260 -21.29 -2.60 27.85
N PHE A 261 -20.78 -2.94 26.68
CA PHE A 261 -20.26 -1.97 25.72
C PHE A 261 -21.37 -1.50 24.81
N PHE A 262 -21.30 -0.25 24.36
CA PHE A 262 -22.25 0.33 23.42
C PHE A 262 -21.53 0.93 22.23
N ALA A 263 -22.27 1.07 21.13
CA ALA A 263 -21.90 1.95 20.05
C ALA A 263 -23.13 2.66 19.46
N ILE A 264 -22.94 3.92 19.03
CA ILE A 264 -23.96 4.74 18.37
C ILE A 264 -23.38 5.28 17.08
N PHE A 265 -24.09 5.07 15.98
CA PHE A 265 -23.70 5.49 14.65
C PHE A 265 -24.53 6.67 14.17
N ALA A 266 -23.90 7.61 13.48
CA ALA A 266 -24.57 8.65 12.71
C ALA A 266 -24.07 8.62 11.26
N ALA A 267 -24.99 8.58 10.31
CA ALA A 267 -24.65 8.51 8.89
C ALA A 267 -23.96 9.78 8.37
N ASP A 268 -24.15 10.91 9.06
CA ASP A 268 -23.53 12.19 8.75
C ASP A 268 -23.23 12.98 10.02
N HIS A 269 -21.97 13.40 10.16
CA HIS A 269 -21.47 14.31 11.18
C HIS A 269 -20.54 15.34 10.53
N PRO A 270 -21.10 16.43 9.96
CA PRO A 270 -20.32 17.36 9.15
C PRO A 270 -19.25 18.11 9.96
N GLU A 271 -19.51 18.37 11.24
CA GLU A 271 -18.56 19.04 12.13
C GLU A 271 -17.50 18.07 12.68
N ALA A 272 -16.37 18.61 13.11
CA ALA A 272 -15.38 17.87 13.89
C ALA A 272 -16.00 17.36 15.20
N SER A 273 -15.58 16.18 15.65
CA SER A 273 -16.03 15.64 16.94
C SER A 273 -15.47 16.45 18.09
N ASP A 274 -16.31 16.71 19.10
CA ASP A 274 -15.92 17.41 20.32
C ASP A 274 -16.64 16.87 21.57
N ASP A 275 -16.38 17.48 22.73
CA ASP A 275 -16.97 17.03 24.00
C ASP A 275 -18.49 17.28 24.08
N ALA A 276 -19.06 18.17 23.26
CA ALA A 276 -20.51 18.38 23.21
C ALA A 276 -21.24 17.17 22.61
N ASP A 277 -20.56 16.35 21.79
CA ASP A 277 -21.11 15.09 21.27
C ASP A 277 -21.41 14.07 22.38
N LEU A 278 -20.89 14.25 23.60
CA LEU A 278 -21.29 13.42 24.75
C LEU A 278 -22.79 13.52 25.06
N LEU A 279 -23.46 14.61 24.69
CA LEU A 279 -24.92 14.76 24.86
C LEU A 279 -25.71 13.72 24.06
N ARG A 280 -25.12 13.15 23.00
CA ARG A 280 -25.73 12.04 22.24
C ARG A 280 -25.83 10.75 23.04
N LEU A 281 -25.16 10.67 24.19
CA LEU A 281 -25.17 9.53 25.10
C LEU A 281 -26.22 9.66 26.21
N ASP A 282 -26.92 10.80 26.29
CA ASP A 282 -27.95 11.03 27.29
C ASP A 282 -29.09 10.01 27.13
N GLY A 283 -29.47 9.35 28.23
CA GLY A 283 -30.54 8.36 28.24
C GLY A 283 -30.17 6.97 27.72
N LEU A 284 -28.90 6.70 27.40
CA LEU A 284 -28.47 5.36 26.96
C LEU A 284 -28.65 4.28 28.06
N ALA A 285 -28.52 4.69 29.33
CA ALA A 285 -28.62 3.81 30.48
C ALA A 285 -30.07 3.36 30.71
N GLY A 286 -30.32 2.04 30.75
CA GLY A 286 -31.64 1.47 31.02
C GLY A 286 -32.48 1.12 29.79
N LEU A 287 -31.95 1.30 28.57
CA LEU A 287 -32.57 0.83 27.30
C LEU A 287 -32.37 -0.68 27.05
N GLU A 288 -31.96 -1.38 28.09
CA GLU A 288 -31.56 -2.77 28.12
C GLU A 288 -32.78 -3.67 28.31
N GLY A 289 -33.27 -4.29 27.24
CA GLY A 289 -34.28 -5.35 27.36
C GLY A 289 -33.74 -6.57 28.12
N ALA A 290 -34.54 -7.09 29.06
CA ALA A 290 -34.40 -8.47 29.51
C ALA A 290 -34.83 -9.36 28.33
N ALA A 291 -33.87 -10.07 27.75
CA ALA A 291 -34.13 -10.95 26.63
C ALA A 291 -33.86 -12.38 27.07
N ASP A 292 -34.73 -13.29 26.66
CA ASP A 292 -34.62 -14.71 27.00
C ASP A 292 -33.32 -15.32 26.46
N ASP A 293 -32.83 -16.35 27.14
CA ASP A 293 -31.68 -17.13 26.70
C ASP A 293 -31.94 -17.68 25.30
N LEU A 294 -30.99 -17.48 24.38
CA LEU A 294 -31.07 -18.02 23.03
C LEU A 294 -30.64 -19.48 23.02
N ALA A 295 -31.31 -20.27 22.18
CA ALA A 295 -30.84 -21.62 21.89
C ALA A 295 -29.53 -21.51 21.08
N GLU A 296 -28.42 -21.87 21.72
CA GLU A 296 -27.11 -21.87 21.10
C GLU A 296 -26.72 -23.28 20.65
N THR A 297 -25.93 -23.34 19.58
CA THR A 297 -25.32 -24.57 19.09
C THR A 297 -23.82 -24.39 19.00
N ALA A 298 -23.05 -25.47 19.14
CA ALA A 298 -21.61 -25.40 18.92
C ALA A 298 -21.35 -25.18 17.43
N PRO A 299 -20.80 -24.03 17.01
CA PRO A 299 -20.50 -23.77 15.62
C PRO A 299 -19.40 -24.71 15.14
N LEU A 300 -19.46 -25.12 13.87
CA LEU A 300 -18.35 -25.84 13.26
C LEU A 300 -17.14 -24.91 13.13
N ARG A 301 -16.01 -25.37 13.65
CA ARG A 301 -14.72 -24.68 13.57
C ARG A 301 -13.88 -25.23 12.43
N SER A 302 -13.09 -24.36 11.81
CA SER A 302 -12.12 -24.77 10.80
C SER A 302 -10.82 -25.27 11.45
N LEU A 303 -10.05 -26.05 10.70
CA LEU A 303 -8.70 -26.45 11.09
C LEU A 303 -7.77 -25.24 11.31
N LEU A 304 -8.03 -24.12 10.62
CA LEU A 304 -7.22 -22.90 10.74
C LEU A 304 -7.52 -22.12 12.03
N GLN A 305 -8.77 -22.16 12.52
CA GLN A 305 -9.13 -21.52 13.78
C GLN A 305 -8.51 -22.25 14.98
N ASP A 306 -8.33 -23.58 14.87
CA ASP A 306 -7.73 -24.41 15.90
C ASP A 306 -6.20 -24.54 15.77
N ALA A 307 -5.64 -24.18 14.61
CA ALA A 307 -4.21 -24.26 14.36
C ALA A 307 -3.44 -23.16 15.11
N ALA A 308 -2.58 -23.57 16.03
CA ALA A 308 -1.58 -22.68 16.61
C ALA A 308 -0.56 -22.23 15.54
N LEU A 309 0.11 -21.10 15.78
CA LEU A 309 1.26 -20.72 14.95
C LEU A 309 2.42 -21.71 15.16
N LEU A 310 3.11 -22.08 14.07
CA LEU A 310 4.31 -22.91 14.15
C LEU A 310 5.36 -22.19 14.99
N LYS A 311 5.85 -22.88 16.02
CA LYS A 311 6.94 -22.37 16.87
C LYS A 311 8.27 -22.54 16.13
N VAL A 312 8.99 -21.44 15.97
CA VAL A 312 10.31 -21.40 15.34
C VAL A 312 11.39 -20.94 16.30
N GLU A 313 12.59 -21.46 16.10
CA GLU A 313 13.82 -21.07 16.80
C GLU A 313 14.57 -20.02 15.97
N PRO A 314 15.24 -19.03 16.61
CA PRO A 314 16.17 -18.15 15.92
C PRO A 314 17.31 -18.95 15.28
N LEU A 315 17.79 -18.50 14.12
CA LEU A 315 19.01 -19.09 13.54
C LEU A 315 20.23 -18.66 14.38
N ASP A 316 21.00 -19.63 14.86
CA ASP A 316 22.24 -19.32 15.56
C ASP A 316 23.35 -18.86 14.60
N LYS A 317 24.44 -18.32 15.15
CA LYS A 317 25.58 -17.81 14.35
C LYS A 317 26.19 -18.87 13.43
N LYS A 318 26.16 -20.15 13.82
CA LYS A 318 26.72 -21.25 13.03
C LYS A 318 25.81 -21.57 11.85
N ALA A 319 24.51 -21.67 12.08
CA ALA A 319 23.51 -21.87 11.03
C ALA A 319 23.52 -20.71 10.03
N ILE A 320 23.60 -19.47 10.49
CA ILE A 320 23.74 -18.29 9.62
C ILE A 320 25.03 -18.36 8.80
N GLY A 321 26.17 -18.72 9.42
CA GLY A 321 27.45 -18.84 8.72
C GLY A 321 27.48 -19.98 7.68
N GLN A 322 26.70 -21.04 7.90
CA GLN A 322 26.56 -22.15 6.95
C GLN A 322 25.66 -21.81 5.78
N LEU A 323 24.49 -21.19 6.05
CA LEU A 323 23.54 -20.79 5.01
C LEU A 323 24.06 -19.61 4.18
N TYR A 324 24.75 -18.68 4.83
CA TYR A 324 25.16 -17.40 4.27
C TYR A 324 26.63 -17.11 4.61
N PRO A 325 27.59 -17.80 3.97
CA PRO A 325 29.01 -17.63 4.26
C PRO A 325 29.55 -16.25 3.88
N GLN A 326 28.96 -15.62 2.86
CA GLN A 326 29.28 -14.26 2.42
C GLN A 326 28.09 -13.35 2.70
N ARG A 327 28.31 -12.35 3.55
CA ARG A 327 27.31 -11.34 3.94
C ARG A 327 27.91 -9.96 3.83
N SER A 328 27.06 -8.99 3.53
CA SER A 328 27.44 -7.58 3.44
C SER A 328 26.35 -6.71 4.06
N LEU A 329 26.75 -5.50 4.46
CA LEU A 329 25.83 -4.48 4.98
C LEU A 329 24.96 -5.01 6.13
N GLU A 330 25.54 -5.78 7.06
CA GLU A 330 24.82 -6.37 8.19
C GLU A 330 24.21 -5.28 9.09
N GLU A 331 22.91 -5.39 9.36
CA GLU A 331 22.18 -4.53 10.30
C GLU A 331 22.07 -5.21 11.65
N HIS A 332 22.41 -4.47 12.71
CA HIS A 332 22.30 -4.96 14.08
C HIS A 332 21.50 -3.98 14.94
N ALA A 333 20.72 -4.52 15.88
CA ALA A 333 20.15 -3.76 16.99
C ALA A 333 20.42 -4.51 18.30
N ASP A 334 20.88 -3.81 19.33
CA ASP A 334 21.24 -4.38 20.63
C ASP A 334 22.15 -5.62 20.53
N GLY A 335 23.10 -5.58 19.58
CA GLY A 335 24.05 -6.67 19.33
C GLY A 335 23.48 -7.90 18.62
N LYS A 336 22.19 -7.91 18.27
CA LYS A 336 21.53 -8.97 17.47
C LYS A 336 21.56 -8.60 16.00
N LEU A 337 21.94 -9.56 15.15
CA LEU A 337 21.83 -9.43 13.69
C LEU A 337 20.35 -9.43 13.31
N LEU A 338 19.94 -8.49 12.46
CA LEU A 338 18.56 -8.29 12.04
C LEU A 338 18.35 -8.57 10.55
N SER A 339 19.26 -8.07 9.70
CA SER A 339 19.21 -8.30 8.26
C SER A 339 20.60 -8.13 7.63
N PHE A 340 20.76 -8.66 6.42
CA PHE A 340 21.98 -8.51 5.62
C PHE A 340 21.72 -8.79 4.14
N PHE A 341 22.69 -8.45 3.30
CA PHE A 341 22.67 -8.74 1.87
C PHE A 341 23.68 -9.83 1.51
N VAL A 342 23.32 -10.67 0.54
CA VAL A 342 24.19 -11.74 0.01
C VAL A 342 24.36 -11.60 -1.51
N PRO A 343 25.54 -11.93 -2.07
CA PRO A 343 25.77 -11.85 -3.52
C PRO A 343 24.89 -12.82 -4.32
N ASP A 344 24.44 -12.39 -5.51
CA ASP A 344 23.75 -13.23 -6.49
C ASP A 344 24.19 -12.83 -7.92
N GLY A 345 25.39 -13.27 -8.30
CA GLY A 345 26.04 -12.83 -9.53
C GLY A 345 26.34 -11.32 -9.52
N ALA A 346 25.76 -10.59 -10.49
CA ALA A 346 25.82 -9.12 -10.54
C ALA A 346 24.67 -8.44 -9.76
N LEU A 347 23.77 -9.24 -9.19
CA LEU A 347 22.64 -8.82 -8.38
C LEU A 347 22.94 -9.16 -6.91
N ASN A 348 21.92 -9.09 -6.06
CA ASN A 348 22.03 -9.45 -4.66
C ASN A 348 20.65 -9.86 -4.11
N ARG A 349 20.68 -10.51 -2.95
CA ARG A 349 19.48 -10.94 -2.22
C ARG A 349 19.48 -10.32 -0.84
N HIS A 350 18.30 -10.09 -0.29
CA HIS A 350 18.15 -9.52 1.05
C HIS A 350 17.57 -10.55 2.01
N VAL A 351 18.26 -10.78 3.13
CA VAL A 351 17.86 -11.73 4.17
C VAL A 351 17.42 -10.96 5.40
N VAL A 352 16.23 -11.29 5.90
CA VAL A 352 15.60 -10.73 7.10
C VAL A 352 15.45 -11.83 8.13
N LEU A 353 15.93 -11.59 9.35
CA LEU A 353 15.73 -12.50 10.48
C LEU A 353 14.44 -12.14 11.22
N ARG A 354 13.86 -13.16 11.87
CA ARG A 354 12.60 -13.05 12.62
C ARG A 354 12.54 -11.83 13.55
N GLU A 355 13.62 -11.57 14.25
CA GLU A 355 13.74 -10.50 15.23
C GLU A 355 13.43 -9.13 14.63
N LYS A 356 13.79 -8.91 13.36
CA LYS A 356 13.53 -7.64 12.68
C LYS A 356 12.05 -7.46 12.38
N GLU A 357 11.37 -8.49 11.88
CA GLU A 357 9.94 -8.45 11.55
C GLU A 357 9.08 -8.10 12.76
N LEU A 358 9.48 -8.54 13.96
CA LEU A 358 8.79 -8.25 15.21
C LEU A 358 8.98 -6.80 15.71
N LEU A 359 9.94 -6.05 15.16
CA LEU A 359 10.30 -4.70 15.59
C LEU A 359 9.81 -3.61 14.64
N VAL A 360 9.56 -3.93 13.37
CA VAL A 360 9.15 -2.94 12.37
C VAL A 360 7.63 -2.70 12.42
N ALA A 361 7.21 -1.46 12.13
CA ALA A 361 5.79 -1.12 12.03
C ALA A 361 5.14 -1.68 10.75
N ARG A 362 5.91 -1.76 9.66
CA ARG A 362 5.47 -2.26 8.35
C ARG A 362 6.13 -3.61 8.07
N ARG A 363 5.32 -4.66 7.97
CA ARG A 363 5.74 -6.04 7.68
C ARG A 363 6.61 -6.16 6.42
N HIS A 364 7.62 -7.04 6.41
CA HIS A 364 8.46 -7.27 5.24
C HIS A 364 7.70 -8.02 4.14
N GLY A 365 7.85 -7.57 2.89
CA GLY A 365 7.23 -8.20 1.72
C GLY A 365 7.98 -7.95 0.42
N ALA A 366 7.67 -8.74 -0.59
CA ALA A 366 8.23 -8.66 -1.94
C ALA A 366 7.11 -8.86 -2.96
N ILE A 367 7.18 -8.13 -4.08
CA ILE A 367 6.39 -8.44 -5.26
C ILE A 367 7.31 -9.24 -6.17
N VAL A 368 6.84 -10.37 -6.69
CA VAL A 368 7.56 -11.16 -7.70
C VAL A 368 6.77 -11.13 -8.99
N ARG A 369 7.47 -11.12 -10.13
CA ARG A 369 6.85 -11.11 -11.47
C ARG A 369 7.56 -12.03 -12.45
N SER A 370 6.80 -12.51 -13.43
CA SER A 370 7.23 -13.48 -14.43
C SER A 370 7.46 -12.90 -15.83
N GLY A 371 8.22 -13.58 -16.68
CA GLY A 371 8.51 -13.12 -18.04
C GLY A 371 9.53 -11.98 -18.09
N GLN A 372 9.77 -11.43 -19.30
CA GLN A 372 10.86 -10.48 -19.57
C GLN A 372 10.39 -9.12 -20.10
N ASN A 373 9.09 -8.82 -19.99
CA ASN A 373 8.57 -7.53 -20.42
C ASN A 373 8.83 -6.43 -19.37
N MET A 374 9.03 -5.21 -19.84
CA MET A 374 9.14 -4.01 -18.98
C MET A 374 7.86 -3.17 -19.00
N LEU A 375 6.97 -3.40 -19.96
CA LEU A 375 5.70 -2.70 -20.10
C LEU A 375 4.55 -3.56 -19.59
N LEU A 376 3.38 -2.94 -19.45
CA LEU A 376 2.15 -3.67 -19.11
C LEU A 376 1.74 -4.57 -20.27
N ASP A 377 1.33 -5.80 -19.96
CA ASP A 377 0.80 -6.78 -20.91
C ASP A 377 -0.19 -7.74 -20.21
N ASP A 378 -0.76 -8.67 -20.97
CA ASP A 378 -1.71 -9.67 -20.48
C ASP A 378 -1.06 -11.04 -20.20
N ARG A 379 0.28 -11.09 -20.08
CA ARG A 379 1.06 -12.33 -19.93
C ARG A 379 1.87 -12.37 -18.64
N THR A 380 2.15 -11.22 -18.05
CA THR A 380 2.96 -11.11 -16.85
C THR A 380 2.15 -11.59 -15.63
N LEU A 381 2.51 -12.75 -15.09
CA LEU A 381 2.12 -13.15 -13.74
C LEU A 381 2.84 -12.29 -12.70
N ALA A 382 2.14 -11.79 -11.70
CA ALA A 382 2.69 -11.19 -10.50
C ALA A 382 2.01 -11.72 -9.23
N ALA A 383 2.73 -11.69 -8.12
CA ALA A 383 2.20 -12.02 -6.79
C ALA A 383 2.96 -11.25 -5.70
N THR A 384 2.29 -11.00 -4.58
CA THR A 384 2.89 -10.39 -3.39
C THR A 384 3.17 -11.45 -2.33
N CYS A 385 4.43 -11.60 -1.93
CA CYS A 385 4.90 -12.50 -0.88
C CYS A 385 5.16 -11.71 0.41
N TRP A 386 4.75 -12.24 1.57
CA TRP A 386 5.01 -11.62 2.87
C TRP A 386 5.76 -12.55 3.81
N MET A 387 6.66 -11.96 4.61
CA MET A 387 7.42 -12.71 5.62
C MET A 387 6.51 -13.44 6.61
N GLN A 388 5.31 -12.94 6.87
CA GLN A 388 4.32 -13.49 7.82
C GLN A 388 3.63 -14.78 7.34
N GLY A 389 4.28 -15.56 6.48
CA GLY A 389 3.75 -16.82 5.96
C GLY A 389 2.58 -16.63 5.02
N ILE A 390 2.66 -15.63 4.15
CA ILE A 390 1.77 -15.45 2.99
C ILE A 390 2.62 -15.70 1.75
N PHE A 391 2.48 -16.88 1.16
CA PHE A 391 3.37 -17.36 0.11
C PHE A 391 3.03 -16.78 -1.27
N ALA A 392 1.79 -16.31 -1.44
CA ALA A 392 1.35 -15.43 -2.52
C ALA A 392 -0.02 -14.81 -2.20
N ALA A 393 -0.09 -13.50 -2.12
CA ALA A 393 -1.32 -12.70 -2.17
C ALA A 393 -1.41 -11.97 -3.50
N GLN A 394 -2.61 -11.60 -3.93
CA GLN A 394 -2.83 -10.86 -5.17
C GLN A 394 -2.14 -11.51 -6.38
N LEU A 395 -2.27 -12.82 -6.55
CA LEU A 395 -1.71 -13.48 -7.71
C LEU A 395 -2.56 -13.14 -8.94
N THR A 396 -1.95 -12.52 -9.95
CA THR A 396 -2.62 -12.04 -11.16
C THR A 396 -1.79 -12.33 -12.40
N ILE A 397 -2.41 -12.55 -13.56
CA ILE A 397 -1.78 -12.45 -14.89
C ILE A 397 -2.37 -11.24 -15.61
N GLY A 398 -1.51 -10.28 -15.96
CA GLY A 398 -1.92 -9.01 -16.56
C GLY A 398 -2.51 -8.03 -15.56
N ASN A 399 -3.80 -7.70 -15.68
CA ASN A 399 -4.43 -6.66 -14.87
C ASN A 399 -4.42 -6.99 -13.37
N THR A 400 -3.74 -6.16 -12.56
CA THR A 400 -3.52 -6.43 -11.13
C THR A 400 -4.74 -6.20 -10.24
N SER A 401 -5.80 -5.58 -10.78
CA SER A 401 -7.06 -5.32 -10.06
C SER A 401 -8.12 -6.38 -10.35
N PHE A 402 -8.29 -6.79 -11.61
CA PHE A 402 -9.40 -7.67 -12.01
C PHE A 402 -9.01 -9.14 -12.13
N HIS A 403 -7.78 -9.44 -12.55
CA HIS A 403 -7.38 -10.82 -12.87
C HIS A 403 -6.87 -11.58 -11.65
N LYS A 404 -7.39 -11.29 -10.44
CA LYS A 404 -6.88 -11.86 -9.19
C LYS A 404 -7.37 -13.30 -9.02
N LEU A 405 -6.42 -14.24 -9.01
CA LEU A 405 -6.65 -15.60 -8.55
C LEU A 405 -6.75 -15.63 -7.03
N PHE A 406 -5.72 -15.16 -6.32
CA PHE A 406 -5.68 -15.14 -4.86
C PHE A 406 -5.95 -13.76 -4.28
N SER A 407 -6.60 -13.74 -3.12
CA SER A 407 -6.95 -12.52 -2.38
C SER A 407 -5.73 -11.69 -1.96
N VAL A 408 -5.98 -10.41 -1.73
CA VAL A 408 -4.98 -9.49 -1.17
C VAL A 408 -4.83 -9.74 0.33
N SER A 409 -3.70 -9.36 0.92
CA SER A 409 -3.55 -9.35 2.39
C SER A 409 -3.81 -7.95 2.93
N ARG A 410 -4.99 -7.77 3.56
CA ARG A 410 -5.58 -6.46 3.88
C ARG A 410 -4.96 -5.80 5.11
N ASP A 411 -4.87 -6.51 6.23
CA ASP A 411 -4.30 -5.96 7.46
C ASP A 411 -2.76 -6.11 7.51
N PRO A 412 -2.01 -5.15 8.07
CA PRO A 412 -0.55 -5.17 8.06
C PRO A 412 0.09 -6.07 9.15
N TYR A 413 -0.72 -6.63 10.05
CA TYR A 413 -0.23 -7.32 11.26
C TYR A 413 -0.54 -8.82 11.29
N ASN A 414 -1.11 -9.38 10.22
CA ASN A 414 -1.53 -10.79 10.12
C ASN A 414 -2.58 -11.17 11.17
N LEU A 415 -3.48 -10.23 11.48
CA LEU A 415 -4.66 -10.43 12.33
C LEU A 415 -5.69 -11.31 11.65
N THR A 416 -5.83 -11.16 10.33
CA THR A 416 -6.60 -12.08 9.47
C THR A 416 -5.65 -13.12 8.85
N ARG A 417 -6.05 -14.39 8.83
CA ARG A 417 -5.15 -15.51 8.44
C ARG A 417 -5.61 -16.32 7.24
N ALA A 418 -6.75 -15.98 6.67
CA ALA A 418 -7.31 -16.68 5.52
C ALA A 418 -6.79 -16.15 4.18
N SER A 419 -6.21 -14.94 4.13
CA SER A 419 -5.83 -14.27 2.88
C SER A 419 -4.64 -14.89 2.15
N GLY A 420 -4.68 -14.82 0.82
CA GLY A 420 -3.66 -15.34 -0.09
C GLY A 420 -3.51 -16.86 -0.05
N LEU A 421 -2.33 -17.33 -0.44
CA LEU A 421 -1.86 -18.70 -0.33
C LEU A 421 -1.11 -18.90 1.00
N ARG A 422 -1.54 -19.89 1.77
CA ARG A 422 -1.08 -20.23 3.11
C ARG A 422 -0.73 -21.71 3.21
N ILE A 423 0.05 -22.06 4.24
CA ILE A 423 0.47 -23.44 4.49
C ILE A 423 0.39 -23.71 5.99
N MET A 424 -0.30 -24.79 6.36
CA MET A 424 -0.18 -25.41 7.68
C MET A 424 0.73 -26.65 7.58
N ALA A 425 1.48 -26.92 8.63
CA ALA A 425 2.29 -28.13 8.78
C ALA A 425 1.84 -28.91 10.01
N ASP A 426 1.74 -30.24 9.87
CA ASP A 426 1.66 -31.15 11.02
C ASP A 426 3.04 -31.75 11.26
N VAL A 427 3.63 -31.37 12.39
CA VAL A 427 4.96 -31.80 12.85
C VAL A 427 4.87 -32.91 13.92
N GLY A 428 3.67 -33.46 14.15
CA GLY A 428 3.37 -34.47 15.18
C GLY A 428 2.57 -33.93 16.37
N ALA A 429 2.05 -32.70 16.27
CA ALA A 429 1.30 -32.02 17.33
C ALA A 429 -0.03 -31.41 16.82
N GLY A 430 -0.52 -31.90 15.68
CA GLY A 430 -1.64 -31.29 14.96
C GLY A 430 -1.21 -30.21 13.99
N TRP A 431 -2.17 -29.62 13.28
CA TRP A 431 -1.91 -28.58 12.29
C TRP A 431 -1.40 -27.30 12.96
N GLN A 432 -0.33 -26.73 12.41
CA GLN A 432 0.22 -25.46 12.83
C GLN A 432 0.44 -24.55 11.62
N LEU A 433 -0.01 -23.29 11.71
CA LEU A 433 0.13 -22.33 10.61
C LEU A 433 1.59 -21.85 10.49
N LEU A 434 2.15 -21.95 9.29
CA LEU A 434 3.42 -21.31 8.97
C LEU A 434 3.21 -19.79 8.91
N ALA A 435 3.69 -19.06 9.92
CA ALA A 435 3.63 -17.60 10.01
C ALA A 435 5.04 -16.99 9.80
N VAL A 436 5.53 -16.16 10.74
CA VAL A 436 6.86 -15.54 10.65
C VAL A 436 7.97 -16.62 10.79
N PRO A 437 8.84 -16.81 9.77
CA PRO A 437 9.91 -17.80 9.78
C PRO A 437 11.10 -17.34 10.63
N SER A 438 12.10 -18.21 10.79
CA SER A 438 13.40 -17.85 11.39
C SER A 438 14.19 -16.89 10.49
N ALA A 439 14.12 -17.11 9.17
CA ALA A 439 14.67 -16.20 8.16
C ALA A 439 13.76 -16.12 6.93
N PHE A 440 13.72 -14.95 6.31
CA PHE A 440 13.05 -14.67 5.06
C PHE A 440 14.04 -14.05 4.08
N GLU A 441 14.19 -14.67 2.92
CA GLU A 441 15.14 -14.29 1.90
C GLU A 441 14.40 -13.89 0.63
N MET A 442 14.72 -12.70 0.12
CA MET A 442 14.10 -12.11 -1.06
C MET A 442 15.14 -11.97 -2.17
N GLY A 443 14.80 -12.51 -3.34
CA GLY A 443 15.39 -12.14 -4.64
C GLY A 443 14.47 -11.21 -5.42
N LEU A 444 14.84 -10.91 -6.67
CA LEU A 444 14.03 -10.06 -7.56
C LEU A 444 12.88 -10.82 -8.25
N SER A 445 12.92 -12.16 -8.25
CA SER A 445 11.90 -13.03 -8.86
C SER A 445 11.54 -14.24 -7.99
N ASP A 446 12.02 -14.29 -6.74
CA ASP A 446 11.78 -15.42 -5.84
C ASP A 446 11.88 -15.02 -4.36
N CYS A 447 11.32 -15.87 -3.51
CA CYS A 447 11.33 -15.73 -2.06
C CYS A 447 11.56 -17.09 -1.39
N ARG A 448 12.22 -17.09 -0.22
CA ARG A 448 12.45 -18.29 0.58
C ARG A 448 12.18 -18.03 2.07
N TRP A 449 11.35 -18.86 2.68
CA TRP A 449 11.02 -18.84 4.11
C TRP A 449 11.65 -20.05 4.78
N ILE A 450 12.47 -19.82 5.80
CA ILE A 450 13.20 -20.87 6.52
C ILE A 450 12.66 -20.94 7.96
N TYR A 451 11.92 -22.00 8.27
CA TYR A 451 11.37 -22.29 9.58
C TYR A 451 12.26 -23.29 10.29
N LYS A 452 13.13 -22.80 11.18
CA LYS A 452 13.95 -23.68 12.04
C LYS A 452 13.12 -24.14 13.22
N CYS A 453 12.88 -25.44 13.31
CA CYS A 453 12.26 -26.10 14.46
C CYS A 453 13.33 -26.91 15.22
N THR A 454 12.96 -27.43 16.39
CA THR A 454 13.87 -28.18 17.27
C THR A 454 14.52 -29.39 16.58
N ASP A 455 13.76 -30.21 15.86
CA ASP A 455 14.26 -31.45 15.22
C ASP A 455 14.23 -31.44 13.69
N ARG A 456 13.85 -30.31 13.07
CA ARG A 456 13.74 -30.18 11.61
C ARG A 456 13.83 -28.73 11.13
N THR A 457 14.09 -28.53 9.85
CA THR A 457 13.97 -27.24 9.17
C THR A 457 12.99 -27.40 8.03
N ILE A 458 11.93 -26.58 8.00
CA ILE A 458 11.01 -26.50 6.86
C ILE A 458 11.39 -25.29 6.03
N THR A 459 11.60 -25.48 4.74
CA THR A 459 11.90 -24.41 3.80
C THR A 459 10.82 -24.36 2.73
N VAL A 460 10.21 -23.19 2.57
CA VAL A 460 9.29 -22.92 1.45
C VAL A 460 10.02 -21.97 0.50
N THR A 461 10.10 -22.33 -0.78
CA THR A 461 10.63 -21.49 -1.85
C THR A 461 9.49 -21.16 -2.81
N ALA A 462 9.39 -19.91 -3.24
CA ALA A 462 8.45 -19.45 -4.26
C ALA A 462 9.22 -18.76 -5.39
N VAL A 463 9.05 -19.22 -6.63
CA VAL A 463 9.79 -18.73 -7.81
C VAL A 463 8.82 -18.30 -8.90
N ALA A 464 8.96 -17.07 -9.38
CA ALA A 464 8.28 -16.60 -10.60
C ALA A 464 9.17 -16.87 -11.83
N SER A 465 8.61 -17.48 -12.86
CA SER A 465 9.36 -17.85 -14.07
C SER A 465 9.84 -16.62 -14.82
N GLY A 466 11.10 -16.56 -15.24
CA GLY A 466 11.58 -15.50 -16.11
C GLY A 466 11.07 -15.58 -17.56
N GLU A 467 10.28 -16.59 -17.92
CA GLU A 467 9.80 -16.83 -19.29
C GLU A 467 8.27 -16.97 -19.33
N ASP A 468 7.74 -17.98 -18.63
CA ASP A 468 6.33 -18.34 -18.69
C ASP A 468 5.48 -17.51 -17.70
N ALA A 469 4.17 -17.41 -17.94
CA ALA A 469 3.20 -16.89 -16.98
C ALA A 469 2.97 -17.89 -15.83
N ALA A 470 4.01 -18.10 -15.03
CA ALA A 470 4.09 -19.20 -14.06
C ALA A 470 4.77 -18.80 -12.75
N MET A 471 4.28 -19.37 -11.65
CA MET A 471 4.89 -19.30 -10.33
C MET A 471 4.86 -20.69 -9.68
N GLN A 472 5.99 -21.14 -9.16
CA GLN A 472 6.17 -22.45 -8.54
C GLN A 472 6.50 -22.30 -7.05
N TRP A 473 5.95 -23.17 -6.23
CA TRP A 473 6.31 -23.33 -4.83
C TRP A 473 6.90 -24.71 -4.60
N THR A 474 8.01 -24.75 -3.86
CA THR A 474 8.63 -25.98 -3.39
C THR A 474 8.73 -25.93 -1.88
N VAL A 475 8.18 -26.95 -1.22
CA VAL A 475 8.34 -27.15 0.21
C VAL A 475 9.33 -28.28 0.42
N SER A 476 10.32 -28.07 1.29
CA SER A 476 11.31 -29.08 1.66
C SER A 476 11.48 -29.14 3.18
N VAL A 477 11.86 -30.32 3.68
CA VAL A 477 12.05 -30.62 5.09
C VAL A 477 13.39 -31.33 5.27
N GLU A 478 14.27 -30.69 6.03
CA GLU A 478 15.46 -31.34 6.57
C GLU A 478 15.11 -31.88 7.96
N GLY A 479 15.25 -33.19 8.17
CA GLY A 479 14.85 -33.86 9.41
C GLY A 479 13.72 -34.86 9.15
N LYS A 480 12.77 -34.97 10.09
CA LYS A 480 11.63 -35.89 9.94
C LYS A 480 10.58 -35.33 8.96
N PRO A 481 9.98 -36.19 8.10
CA PRO A 481 8.90 -35.79 7.20
C PRO A 481 7.74 -35.11 7.92
N CYS A 482 7.09 -34.17 7.24
CA CYS A 482 5.90 -33.47 7.71
C CYS A 482 4.72 -33.72 6.76
N ARG A 483 3.51 -33.56 7.27
CA ARG A 483 2.34 -33.35 6.40
C ARG A 483 2.09 -31.86 6.25
N PHE A 484 1.60 -31.46 5.10
CA PHE A 484 1.28 -30.08 4.77
C PHE A 484 -0.16 -29.96 4.29
N LEU A 485 -0.79 -28.86 4.66
CA LEU A 485 -2.09 -28.44 4.15
C LEU A 485 -1.91 -27.05 3.57
N VAL A 486 -1.79 -26.98 2.25
CA VAL A 486 -1.70 -25.75 1.47
C VAL A 486 -3.11 -25.31 1.15
N PHE A 487 -3.41 -24.03 1.30
CA PHE A 487 -4.71 -23.49 0.92
C PHE A 487 -4.62 -22.07 0.38
N GLY A 488 -5.48 -21.74 -0.57
CA GLY A 488 -5.57 -20.41 -1.19
C GLY A 488 -6.98 -19.85 -1.11
N HIS A 489 -7.11 -18.61 -0.64
CA HIS A 489 -8.37 -17.87 -0.73
C HIS A 489 -8.51 -17.27 -2.12
N VAL A 490 -9.43 -17.84 -2.89
CA VAL A 490 -9.66 -17.54 -4.29
C VAL A 490 -10.58 -16.33 -4.43
N VAL A 491 -10.35 -15.50 -5.46
CA VAL A 491 -11.18 -14.32 -5.78
C VAL A 491 -11.87 -14.47 -7.14
N LEU A 492 -11.09 -14.79 -8.19
CA LEU A 492 -11.55 -14.82 -9.59
C LEU A 492 -12.31 -13.55 -10.02
N GLY A 493 -11.81 -12.38 -9.62
CA GLY A 493 -12.42 -11.08 -9.89
C GLY A 493 -11.74 -9.91 -9.15
N GLU A 494 -12.47 -8.79 -9.01
CA GLU A 494 -11.93 -7.57 -8.37
C GLU A 494 -11.87 -7.65 -6.84
N ARG A 495 -12.90 -8.18 -6.17
CA ARG A 495 -12.97 -8.26 -4.70
C ARG A 495 -13.53 -9.61 -4.30
N GLU A 496 -13.22 -10.02 -3.08
CA GLU A 496 -13.71 -11.27 -2.51
C GLU A 496 -15.24 -11.29 -2.55
N TYR A 497 -15.82 -12.38 -3.06
CA TYR A 497 -17.26 -12.62 -3.14
C TYR A 497 -18.06 -11.70 -4.10
N ASP A 498 -17.40 -10.94 -4.99
CA ASP A 498 -18.08 -10.11 -6.01
C ASP A 498 -18.43 -10.90 -7.29
N ALA A 499 -17.64 -11.91 -7.64
CA ALA A 499 -17.77 -12.69 -8.87
C ALA A 499 -17.91 -14.19 -8.56
N GLY A 500 -18.69 -14.89 -9.37
CA GLY A 500 -18.90 -16.35 -9.24
C GLY A 500 -18.05 -17.12 -10.23
N GLY A 501 -16.72 -17.06 -10.11
CA GLY A 501 -15.81 -17.82 -10.97
C GLY A 501 -15.96 -19.34 -10.82
N GLN A 502 -15.58 -20.10 -11.83
CA GLN A 502 -15.69 -21.57 -11.86
C GLN A 502 -14.38 -22.24 -11.46
N ILE A 503 -14.47 -23.26 -10.61
CA ILE A 503 -13.34 -24.11 -10.19
C ILE A 503 -13.65 -25.57 -10.55
N GLU A 504 -12.69 -26.25 -11.17
CA GLU A 504 -12.80 -27.67 -11.53
C GLU A 504 -11.60 -28.44 -11.02
N PHE A 505 -11.84 -29.60 -10.40
CA PHE A 505 -10.80 -30.46 -9.84
C PHE A 505 -10.59 -31.68 -10.73
N ASP A 506 -9.32 -32.02 -10.96
CA ASP A 506 -8.88 -33.32 -11.44
C ASP A 506 -8.05 -34.00 -10.33
N PRO A 507 -8.70 -34.74 -9.41
CA PRO A 507 -8.03 -35.46 -8.33
C PRO A 507 -7.14 -36.60 -8.80
N ALA A 508 -7.31 -37.09 -10.04
CA ALA A 508 -6.49 -38.16 -10.60
C ALA A 508 -5.11 -37.63 -11.01
N ARG A 509 -5.07 -36.47 -11.67
CA ARG A 509 -3.82 -35.77 -12.03
C ARG A 509 -3.32 -34.81 -10.95
N LYS A 510 -4.10 -34.58 -9.89
CA LYS A 510 -3.83 -33.58 -8.83
C LYS A 510 -3.74 -32.16 -9.38
N ARG A 511 -4.71 -31.78 -10.21
CA ARG A 511 -4.78 -30.44 -10.84
C ARG A 511 -6.09 -29.73 -10.49
N ILE A 512 -6.07 -28.40 -10.57
CA ILE A 512 -7.25 -27.53 -10.44
C ILE A 512 -7.25 -26.54 -11.62
N SER A 513 -8.38 -26.38 -12.29
CA SER A 513 -8.60 -25.32 -13.27
C SER A 513 -9.45 -24.20 -12.66
N PHE A 514 -9.18 -22.96 -13.05
CA PHE A 514 -9.93 -21.79 -12.62
C PHE A 514 -10.31 -20.95 -13.83
N ARG A 515 -11.60 -20.60 -13.94
CA ARG A 515 -12.12 -19.73 -15.00
C ARG A 515 -12.91 -18.57 -14.40
N PRO A 516 -12.76 -17.33 -14.91
CA PRO A 516 -13.55 -16.21 -14.44
C PRO A 516 -15.04 -16.40 -14.76
N ASP A 517 -15.91 -15.69 -14.04
CA ASP A 517 -17.34 -15.66 -14.34
C ASP A 517 -17.58 -15.08 -15.75
N PRO A 518 -18.14 -15.84 -16.70
CA PRO A 518 -18.33 -15.39 -18.08
C PRO A 518 -19.34 -14.22 -18.19
N ALA A 519 -20.16 -14.00 -17.16
CA ALA A 519 -21.09 -12.88 -17.07
C ALA A 519 -20.53 -11.68 -16.27
N TRP A 520 -19.26 -11.74 -15.85
CA TRP A 520 -18.58 -10.66 -15.15
C TRP A 520 -17.50 -10.03 -16.04
N LEU A 521 -17.11 -8.79 -15.70
CA LEU A 521 -16.23 -7.94 -16.50
C LEU A 521 -14.96 -8.63 -17.03
N TRP A 522 -14.34 -9.51 -16.24
CA TRP A 522 -13.17 -10.27 -16.68
C TRP A 522 -13.52 -11.32 -17.74
N GLY A 523 -14.49 -12.22 -17.48
CA GLY A 523 -14.87 -13.27 -18.42
C GLY A 523 -15.45 -12.74 -19.73
N GLU A 524 -16.15 -11.59 -19.70
CA GLU A 524 -16.64 -10.93 -20.92
C GLU A 524 -15.51 -10.43 -21.82
N ARG A 525 -14.41 -9.94 -21.23
CA ARG A 525 -13.28 -9.35 -21.97
C ARG A 525 -12.23 -10.39 -22.38
N TYR A 526 -12.12 -11.47 -21.62
CA TYR A 526 -11.16 -12.55 -21.83
C TYR A 526 -11.87 -13.91 -21.68
N PRO A 527 -12.65 -14.34 -22.70
CA PRO A 527 -13.42 -15.58 -22.65
C PRO A 527 -12.55 -16.83 -22.57
N ASP A 528 -11.31 -16.76 -23.08
CA ASP A 528 -10.35 -17.86 -23.06
C ASP A 528 -9.40 -17.80 -21.85
N ALA A 529 -9.64 -16.91 -20.87
CA ALA A 529 -8.81 -16.79 -19.69
C ALA A 529 -8.94 -18.02 -18.78
N GLY A 530 -7.80 -18.52 -18.32
CA GLY A 530 -7.77 -19.60 -17.34
C GLY A 530 -6.46 -19.67 -16.57
N TYR A 531 -6.57 -20.14 -15.32
CA TYR A 531 -5.43 -20.57 -14.51
C TYR A 531 -5.49 -22.08 -14.30
N TRP A 532 -4.32 -22.64 -14.04
CA TRP A 532 -4.14 -24.00 -13.58
C TRP A 532 -3.26 -24.02 -12.35
N LEU A 533 -3.68 -24.75 -11.32
CA LEU A 533 -2.80 -25.21 -10.26
C LEU A 533 -2.44 -26.66 -10.56
N VAL A 534 -1.15 -26.93 -10.74
CA VAL A 534 -0.61 -28.25 -11.07
C VAL A 534 0.50 -28.66 -10.09
N SER A 535 0.83 -29.94 -10.06
CA SER A 535 1.91 -30.48 -9.25
C SER A 535 2.85 -31.33 -10.08
N SER A 536 4.15 -31.09 -9.94
CA SER A 536 5.20 -31.97 -10.49
C SER A 536 5.54 -33.14 -9.57
N THR A 537 4.95 -33.18 -8.38
CA THR A 537 5.09 -34.26 -7.41
C THR A 537 3.70 -34.77 -6.96
N PRO A 538 2.85 -35.25 -7.88
CA PRO A 538 1.48 -35.66 -7.55
C PRO A 538 1.45 -36.81 -6.53
N ASP A 539 2.45 -37.68 -6.50
CA ASP A 539 2.55 -38.79 -5.54
C ASP A 539 2.70 -38.34 -4.08
N ALA A 540 3.28 -37.15 -3.86
CA ALA A 540 3.41 -36.55 -2.54
C ALA A 540 2.08 -35.94 -2.05
N ILE A 541 1.11 -35.75 -2.96
CA ILE A 541 -0.21 -35.20 -2.66
C ILE A 541 -1.17 -36.34 -2.38
N GLU A 542 -1.72 -36.33 -1.17
CA GLU A 542 -2.76 -37.28 -0.79
C GLU A 542 -4.10 -36.86 -1.44
N GLU A 543 -4.47 -35.59 -1.26
CA GLU A 543 -5.78 -35.07 -1.60
C GLU A 543 -5.70 -33.63 -2.10
N ILE A 544 -6.56 -33.31 -3.06
CA ILE A 544 -6.74 -31.96 -3.60
C ILE A 544 -8.24 -31.69 -3.68
N GLY A 545 -8.67 -30.50 -3.30
CA GLY A 545 -10.08 -30.20 -3.13
C GLY A 545 -10.35 -28.75 -2.75
N GLY A 546 -11.58 -28.49 -2.31
CA GLY A 546 -12.04 -27.20 -1.83
C GLY A 546 -11.88 -27.05 -0.31
N ASP A 547 -12.84 -26.36 0.28
CA ASP A 547 -12.89 -26.05 1.71
C ASP A 547 -13.14 -27.27 2.60
N GLU A 548 -13.62 -28.40 2.08
CA GLU A 548 -13.78 -29.64 2.86
C GLU A 548 -12.49 -30.10 3.52
N LEU A 549 -11.33 -29.80 2.93
CA LEU A 549 -10.03 -30.16 3.49
C LEU A 549 -9.60 -29.25 4.64
N LEU A 550 -10.35 -28.16 4.88
CA LEU A 550 -10.08 -27.13 5.86
C LEU A 550 -11.02 -27.18 7.07
N TYR A 551 -12.00 -28.10 7.06
CA TYR A 551 -12.92 -28.35 8.16
C TYR A 551 -12.75 -29.77 8.72
N THR A 552 -13.06 -29.95 9.99
CA THR A 552 -12.91 -31.23 10.69
C THR A 552 -13.89 -32.30 10.22
N ASP A 553 -15.00 -31.92 9.61
CA ASP A 553 -16.05 -32.83 9.14
C ASP A 553 -15.85 -33.34 7.71
N GLY A 554 -14.90 -32.78 6.96
CA GLY A 554 -14.62 -33.20 5.60
C GLY A 554 -15.76 -32.93 4.62
N ILE A 555 -16.70 -32.02 4.93
CA ILE A 555 -17.86 -31.72 4.09
C ILE A 555 -17.55 -30.56 3.14
N ALA A 556 -17.81 -30.80 1.86
CA ALA A 556 -17.76 -29.81 0.78
C ALA A 556 -18.86 -28.76 0.97
N ARG A 557 -18.48 -27.48 1.03
CA ARG A 557 -19.42 -26.34 1.12
C ARG A 557 -19.30 -25.38 -0.05
N ASP A 558 -18.43 -25.71 -1.01
CA ASP A 558 -18.16 -24.92 -2.21
C ASP A 558 -17.76 -23.47 -1.86
N GLY A 559 -17.03 -23.28 -0.76
CA GLY A 559 -16.49 -21.99 -0.35
C GLY A 559 -15.41 -21.44 -1.28
N ALA A 560 -14.99 -20.20 -1.06
CA ALA A 560 -13.98 -19.51 -1.86
C ALA A 560 -12.53 -20.00 -1.61
N PHE A 561 -12.32 -21.28 -1.31
CA PHE A 561 -11.02 -21.83 -0.97
C PHE A 561 -10.71 -23.08 -1.78
N VAL A 562 -9.44 -23.22 -2.13
CA VAL A 562 -8.86 -24.46 -2.65
C VAL A 562 -7.75 -24.93 -1.73
N ALA A 563 -7.57 -26.24 -1.66
CA ALA A 563 -6.61 -26.85 -0.75
C ALA A 563 -5.95 -28.11 -1.34
N LEU A 564 -4.74 -28.36 -0.85
CA LEU A 564 -3.91 -29.52 -1.17
C LEU A 564 -3.36 -30.07 0.14
N ARG A 565 -3.63 -31.35 0.42
CA ARG A 565 -3.08 -32.08 1.57
C ARG A 565 -2.00 -33.05 1.12
N SER A 566 -0.79 -32.90 1.67
CA SER A 566 0.32 -33.80 1.37
C SER A 566 0.26 -35.08 2.23
N ARG A 567 0.89 -36.13 1.72
CA ARG A 567 1.39 -37.25 2.54
C ARG A 567 2.53 -36.76 3.44
N PRO A 568 2.93 -37.52 4.48
CA PRO A 568 4.20 -37.27 5.15
C PRO A 568 5.33 -37.30 4.13
N THR A 569 5.97 -36.16 3.90
CA THR A 569 6.98 -36.01 2.85
C THR A 569 8.16 -35.17 3.32
N GLN A 570 9.31 -35.36 2.67
CA GLN A 570 10.47 -34.49 2.79
C GLN A 570 10.42 -33.34 1.79
N ALA A 571 9.70 -33.48 0.68
CA ALA A 571 9.53 -32.42 -0.29
C ALA A 571 8.29 -32.62 -1.17
N PHE A 572 7.73 -31.52 -1.66
CA PHE A 572 6.76 -31.51 -2.75
C PHE A 572 6.77 -30.15 -3.44
N SER A 573 6.31 -30.12 -4.69
CA SER A 573 6.25 -28.92 -5.52
C SER A 573 4.88 -28.79 -6.19
N PHE A 574 4.40 -27.56 -6.32
CA PHE A 574 3.20 -27.22 -7.08
C PHE A 574 3.37 -25.85 -7.73
N ALA A 575 2.64 -25.57 -8.80
CA ALA A 575 2.75 -24.33 -9.56
C ALA A 575 1.37 -23.81 -9.97
N VAL A 576 1.28 -22.49 -10.10
CA VAL A 576 0.17 -21.81 -10.78
C VAL A 576 0.69 -21.29 -12.11
N VAL A 577 -0.04 -21.60 -13.18
CA VAL A 577 0.20 -21.12 -14.54
C VAL A 577 -1.10 -20.62 -15.15
N GLY A 578 -1.03 -19.87 -16.25
CA GLY A 578 -2.24 -19.50 -16.96
C GLY A 578 -1.99 -18.68 -18.21
N SER A 579 -3.09 -18.32 -18.87
CA SER A 579 -3.11 -17.43 -20.02
C SER A 579 -4.42 -16.66 -20.00
N MET A 580 -4.38 -15.37 -20.30
CA MET A 580 -5.59 -14.55 -20.37
C MET A 580 -6.26 -14.62 -21.74
N THR A 581 -5.52 -14.96 -22.80
CA THR A 581 -5.99 -14.80 -24.18
C THR A 581 -6.02 -16.09 -24.98
N ASP A 582 -5.57 -17.21 -24.42
CA ASP A 582 -5.40 -18.47 -25.15
C ASP A 582 -5.45 -19.66 -24.17
N ALA A 583 -6.56 -20.40 -24.22
CA ALA A 583 -6.78 -21.56 -23.35
C ALA A 583 -5.87 -22.75 -23.68
N GLU A 584 -5.45 -22.91 -24.95
CA GLU A 584 -4.51 -23.98 -25.35
C GLU A 584 -3.12 -23.70 -24.77
N GLU A 585 -2.69 -22.44 -24.77
CA GLU A 585 -1.44 -22.04 -24.11
C GLU A 585 -1.49 -22.26 -22.60
N ALA A 586 -2.62 -21.98 -21.94
CA ALA A 586 -2.79 -22.26 -20.52
C ALA A 586 -2.62 -23.75 -20.21
N GLU A 587 -3.21 -24.64 -21.00
CA GLU A 587 -3.05 -26.10 -20.84
C GLU A 587 -1.62 -26.55 -21.15
N ARG A 588 -0.99 -26.03 -22.21
CA ARG A 588 0.41 -26.36 -22.56
C ARG A 588 1.36 -26.00 -21.41
N LEU A 589 1.16 -24.84 -20.78
CA LEU A 589 1.91 -24.46 -19.59
C LEU A 589 1.60 -25.40 -18.41
N ALA A 590 0.34 -25.79 -18.21
CA ALA A 590 -0.04 -26.73 -17.15
C ALA A 590 0.68 -28.08 -17.30
N GLU A 591 0.75 -28.63 -18.52
CA GLU A 591 1.51 -29.84 -18.84
C GLU A 591 3.03 -29.67 -18.63
N ARG A 592 3.60 -28.53 -19.04
CA ARG A 592 5.03 -28.25 -18.83
C ARG A 592 5.39 -28.25 -17.34
N TYR A 593 4.59 -27.60 -16.49
CA TYR A 593 4.87 -27.51 -15.06
C TYR A 593 4.46 -28.77 -14.28
N GLU A 594 3.50 -29.56 -14.78
CA GLU A 594 3.25 -30.91 -14.28
C GLU A 594 4.43 -31.85 -14.57
N ALA A 595 5.08 -31.74 -15.74
CA ALA A 595 6.27 -32.53 -16.06
C ALA A 595 7.51 -32.15 -15.21
N GLY A 596 7.47 -30.97 -14.56
CA GLY A 596 8.51 -30.46 -13.69
C GLY A 596 9.48 -29.50 -14.38
N VAL A 597 9.63 -28.31 -13.80
CA VAL A 597 10.63 -27.30 -14.19
C VAL A 597 11.45 -26.97 -12.95
N SER A 598 12.78 -27.03 -13.06
CA SER A 598 13.68 -26.68 -11.97
C SER A 598 13.68 -25.17 -11.70
N ASP A 599 13.81 -24.77 -10.44
CA ASP A 599 13.92 -23.37 -10.02
C ASP A 599 15.05 -22.64 -10.78
N GLU A 600 16.18 -23.29 -11.05
CA GLU A 600 17.29 -22.71 -11.82
C GLU A 600 16.90 -22.36 -13.26
N ALA A 601 16.07 -23.19 -13.90
CA ALA A 601 15.58 -22.96 -15.26
C ALA A 601 14.58 -21.81 -15.30
N MET A 602 13.74 -21.68 -14.27
CA MET A 602 12.83 -20.54 -14.10
C MET A 602 13.60 -19.24 -13.86
N LEU A 603 14.65 -19.28 -13.03
CA LEU A 603 15.41 -18.10 -12.61
C LEU A 603 16.44 -17.62 -13.64
N ALA A 604 16.98 -18.48 -14.50
CA ALA A 604 18.03 -18.07 -15.45
C ALA A 604 17.60 -16.95 -16.43
N PRO A 605 16.41 -16.99 -17.06
CA PRO A 605 15.89 -15.86 -17.84
C PRO A 605 15.61 -14.63 -16.98
N ALA A 606 15.09 -14.81 -15.76
CA ALA A 606 14.80 -13.69 -14.84
C ALA A 606 16.08 -12.95 -14.43
N SER A 607 17.13 -13.68 -14.07
CA SER A 607 18.45 -13.13 -13.74
C SER A 607 19.04 -12.35 -14.91
N THR A 608 18.90 -12.88 -16.14
CA THR A 608 19.31 -12.19 -17.37
C THR A 608 18.53 -10.90 -17.58
N PHE A 609 17.21 -10.93 -17.39
CA PHE A 609 16.34 -9.76 -17.48
C PHE A 609 16.74 -8.68 -16.48
N TRP A 610 16.86 -9.01 -15.20
CA TRP A 610 17.20 -8.04 -14.16
C TRP A 610 18.62 -7.48 -14.29
N ARG A 611 19.58 -8.32 -14.68
CA ARG A 611 20.93 -7.85 -15.04
C ARG A 611 20.85 -6.86 -16.21
N ASN A 612 20.06 -7.14 -17.24
CA ASN A 612 19.88 -6.20 -18.35
C ASN A 612 19.13 -4.92 -17.93
N ALA A 613 18.16 -5.00 -17.01
CA ALA A 613 17.41 -3.85 -16.52
C ALA A 613 18.34 -2.76 -15.93
N VAL A 614 19.39 -3.16 -15.21
CA VAL A 614 20.45 -2.25 -14.71
C VAL A 614 21.71 -2.24 -15.59
N ARG A 615 21.65 -2.80 -16.80
CA ARG A 615 22.78 -2.87 -17.75
C ARG A 615 24.06 -3.53 -17.19
N GLY A 616 23.89 -4.50 -16.30
CA GLY A 616 24.97 -5.19 -15.60
C GLY A 616 25.85 -4.24 -14.78
N LEU A 617 25.31 -3.08 -14.38
CA LEU A 617 26.02 -2.10 -13.60
C LEU A 617 26.38 -2.68 -12.23
N ALA A 618 27.68 -2.80 -11.96
CA ALA A 618 28.21 -3.20 -10.67
C ALA A 618 29.29 -2.21 -10.23
N ILE A 619 29.32 -1.92 -8.94
CA ILE A 619 30.27 -1.00 -8.33
C ILE A 619 30.98 -1.73 -7.20
N ALA A 620 32.30 -1.91 -7.34
CA ALA A 620 33.13 -2.46 -6.28
C ALA A 620 33.67 -1.30 -5.44
N SER A 621 33.35 -1.30 -4.14
CA SER A 621 33.89 -0.31 -3.20
C SER A 621 33.99 -0.87 -1.79
N PRO A 622 35.10 -0.61 -1.07
CA PRO A 622 35.18 -0.93 0.36
C PRO A 622 34.37 0.04 1.23
N SER A 623 33.87 1.16 0.68
CA SER A 623 33.08 2.13 1.43
C SER A 623 31.66 1.58 1.69
N PRO A 624 31.22 1.45 2.95
CA PRO A 624 29.87 0.96 3.28
C PRO A 624 28.75 1.81 2.66
N ASP A 625 28.92 3.13 2.60
CA ASP A 625 27.92 4.05 2.03
C ASP A 625 27.75 3.84 0.51
N LEU A 626 28.84 3.92 -0.27
CA LEU A 626 28.79 3.59 -1.70
C LEU A 626 28.33 2.14 -1.97
N ALA A 627 28.68 1.18 -1.11
CA ALA A 627 28.19 -0.19 -1.23
C ALA A 627 26.67 -0.27 -1.00
N ALA A 628 26.12 0.49 -0.05
CA ALA A 628 24.68 0.62 0.16
C ALA A 628 23.97 1.24 -1.05
N GLN A 629 24.57 2.25 -1.67
CA GLN A 629 24.06 2.87 -2.90
C GLN A 629 24.01 1.86 -4.06
N ALA A 630 25.10 1.12 -4.28
CA ALA A 630 25.21 0.14 -5.34
C ALA A 630 24.27 -1.06 -5.14
N THR A 631 24.19 -1.57 -3.91
CA THR A 631 23.36 -2.73 -3.55
C THR A 631 21.88 -2.47 -3.83
N LEU A 632 21.43 -1.22 -3.67
CA LEU A 632 20.04 -0.82 -3.87
C LEU A 632 19.61 -0.72 -5.36
N LEU A 633 20.55 -0.56 -6.31
CA LEU A 633 20.20 -0.27 -7.71
C LEU A 633 19.31 -1.33 -8.38
N PRO A 634 19.56 -2.65 -8.23
CA PRO A 634 18.65 -3.66 -8.79
C PRO A 634 17.26 -3.65 -8.16
N TRP A 635 17.16 -3.30 -6.87
CA TRP A 635 15.88 -3.18 -6.17
C TRP A 635 15.09 -1.95 -6.64
N LEU A 636 15.75 -0.83 -6.93
CA LEU A 636 15.08 0.33 -7.53
C LEU A 636 14.62 0.04 -8.96
N ALA A 637 15.39 -0.73 -9.72
CA ALA A 637 14.98 -1.18 -11.05
C ALA A 637 13.75 -2.10 -10.96
N HIS A 638 13.74 -3.00 -10.00
CA HIS A 638 12.58 -3.82 -9.67
C HIS A 638 11.35 -2.96 -9.35
N ASP A 639 11.46 -2.04 -8.39
CA ASP A 639 10.34 -1.21 -7.96
C ASP A 639 9.82 -0.31 -9.10
N ALA A 640 10.72 0.24 -9.93
CA ALA A 640 10.35 1.04 -11.10
C ALA A 640 9.64 0.22 -12.19
N ILE A 641 10.09 -1.02 -12.43
CA ILE A 641 9.47 -1.93 -13.41
C ILE A 641 8.12 -2.40 -12.87
N VAL A 642 7.99 -2.76 -11.59
CA VAL A 642 6.69 -3.12 -10.98
C VAL A 642 5.69 -1.96 -11.12
N HIS A 643 6.09 -0.74 -10.78
CA HIS A 643 5.26 0.46 -10.96
C HIS A 643 4.78 0.65 -12.42
N LEU A 644 5.54 0.17 -13.42
CA LEU A 644 5.20 0.30 -14.84
C LEU A 644 4.43 -0.91 -15.40
N SER A 645 4.87 -2.13 -15.15
CA SER A 645 4.38 -3.33 -15.84
C SER A 645 3.27 -4.06 -15.08
N VAL A 646 3.27 -3.98 -13.75
CA VAL A 646 2.25 -4.59 -12.89
C VAL A 646 1.87 -3.60 -11.78
N PRO A 647 1.18 -2.50 -12.10
CA PRO A 647 1.08 -1.33 -11.21
C PRO A 647 0.35 -1.66 -9.90
N HIS A 648 1.11 -1.90 -8.83
CA HIS A 648 0.65 -2.03 -7.45
C HIS A 648 1.85 -1.93 -6.48
N GLY A 649 1.57 -1.74 -5.20
CA GLY A 649 2.56 -1.70 -4.13
C GLY A 649 2.16 -2.58 -2.94
N LEU A 650 2.99 -2.57 -1.91
CA LEU A 650 2.77 -3.38 -0.71
C LEU A 650 1.54 -2.92 0.09
N GLU A 651 1.42 -1.62 0.33
CA GLU A 651 0.23 -1.01 0.97
C GLU A 651 -0.83 -0.56 -0.05
N GLN A 652 -0.38 -0.15 -1.26
CA GLN A 652 -1.26 0.29 -2.34
C GLN A 652 -1.47 -0.84 -3.35
N TYR A 653 -2.16 -1.90 -2.92
CA TYR A 653 -2.37 -3.09 -3.76
C TYR A 653 -3.37 -2.85 -4.90
N THR A 654 -4.34 -1.93 -4.75
CA THR A 654 -5.27 -1.59 -5.84
C THR A 654 -4.67 -0.51 -6.74
N GLY A 655 -4.28 -0.90 -7.95
CA GLY A 655 -3.67 -0.03 -8.95
C GLY A 655 -4.15 -0.37 -10.35
N ALA A 656 -3.38 -1.20 -11.07
CA ALA A 656 -3.55 -1.65 -12.46
C ALA A 656 -3.50 -0.56 -13.55
N ALA A 657 -3.99 0.63 -13.25
CA ALA A 657 -3.94 1.78 -14.14
C ALA A 657 -2.56 2.44 -14.18
N TRP A 658 -2.28 3.16 -15.27
CA TRP A 658 -1.21 4.15 -15.29
C TRP A 658 -1.75 5.50 -14.87
N GLY A 659 -1.14 6.10 -13.84
CA GLY A 659 -1.25 7.54 -13.61
C GLY A 659 -0.55 8.29 -14.74
N THR A 660 -1.21 9.24 -15.40
CA THR A 660 -0.64 9.96 -16.55
C THR A 660 0.66 10.65 -16.17
N ARG A 661 0.65 11.36 -15.04
CA ARG A 661 1.82 11.99 -14.43
C ARG A 661 2.89 10.97 -14.05
N ASP A 662 2.48 9.86 -13.46
CA ASP A 662 3.40 8.88 -12.89
C ASP A 662 4.14 8.11 -13.97
N ALA A 663 3.46 7.71 -15.05
CA ALA A 663 4.06 7.10 -16.24
C ALA A 663 5.08 8.04 -16.92
N CYS A 664 4.82 9.34 -16.92
CA CYS A 664 5.71 10.38 -17.47
C CYS A 664 6.91 10.74 -16.58
N GLN A 665 7.01 10.17 -15.38
CA GLN A 665 8.08 10.44 -14.43
C GLN A 665 8.94 9.20 -14.19
N GLY A 666 8.69 8.46 -13.11
CA GLY A 666 9.56 7.38 -12.65
C GLY A 666 9.92 6.39 -13.76
N PRO A 667 8.94 5.82 -14.48
CA PRO A 667 9.17 4.91 -15.59
C PRO A 667 10.03 5.51 -16.71
N ILE A 668 9.65 6.66 -17.28
CA ILE A 668 10.42 7.30 -18.35
C ILE A 668 11.83 7.65 -17.88
N GLU A 669 11.98 8.20 -16.68
CA GLU A 669 13.29 8.61 -16.15
C GLU A 669 14.20 7.41 -15.85
N PHE A 670 13.64 6.31 -15.34
CA PHE A 670 14.34 5.02 -15.18
C PHE A 670 14.80 4.47 -16.54
N LEU A 671 13.86 4.34 -17.49
CA LEU A 671 14.12 3.77 -18.81
C LEU A 671 15.20 4.58 -19.54
N LEU A 672 15.12 5.92 -19.51
CA LEU A 672 16.10 6.77 -20.16
C LEU A 672 17.47 6.76 -19.45
N ALA A 673 17.51 6.66 -18.11
CA ALA A 673 18.76 6.61 -17.36
C ALA A 673 19.60 5.36 -17.68
N TYR A 674 18.94 4.20 -17.86
CA TYR A 674 19.58 2.95 -18.29
C TYR A 674 19.57 2.74 -19.82
N GLU A 675 19.11 3.73 -20.59
CA GLU A 675 19.04 3.71 -22.06
C GLU A 675 18.13 2.59 -22.64
N HIS A 676 17.02 2.25 -21.98
CA HIS A 676 15.91 1.44 -22.51
C HIS A 676 14.98 2.30 -23.40
N ASP A 677 15.56 2.84 -24.47
CA ASP A 677 14.93 3.89 -25.28
C ASP A 677 13.69 3.40 -26.05
N ARG A 678 13.67 2.12 -26.45
CA ARG A 678 12.54 1.54 -27.18
C ARG A 678 11.30 1.54 -26.30
N GLU A 679 11.44 1.06 -25.07
CA GLU A 679 10.38 0.99 -24.08
C GLU A 679 9.90 2.41 -23.72
N ALA A 680 10.81 3.37 -23.56
CA ALA A 680 10.45 4.77 -23.31
C ALA A 680 9.62 5.38 -24.46
N LYS A 681 9.97 5.07 -25.72
CA LYS A 681 9.19 5.52 -26.89
C LYS A 681 7.79 4.94 -26.89
N GLU A 682 7.62 3.66 -26.53
CA GLU A 682 6.30 3.03 -26.47
C GLU A 682 5.44 3.60 -25.34
N VAL A 683 6.00 3.86 -24.16
CA VAL A 683 5.27 4.57 -23.08
C VAL A 683 4.76 5.93 -23.57
N LEU A 684 5.58 6.70 -24.28
CA LEU A 684 5.14 7.99 -24.85
C LEU A 684 3.98 7.82 -25.83
N LYS A 685 4.09 6.88 -26.77
CA LYS A 685 3.04 6.63 -27.76
C LYS A 685 1.73 6.25 -27.09
N THR A 686 1.78 5.38 -26.08
CA THR A 686 0.60 4.98 -25.32
C THR A 686 -0.02 6.18 -24.58
N VAL A 687 0.78 6.96 -23.85
CA VAL A 687 0.28 8.16 -23.15
C VAL A 687 -0.35 9.15 -24.13
N PHE A 688 0.33 9.50 -25.23
CA PHE A 688 -0.25 10.41 -26.23
C PHE A 688 -1.51 9.86 -26.88
N SER A 689 -1.67 8.53 -26.98
CA SER A 689 -2.87 7.92 -27.51
C SER A 689 -4.12 8.08 -26.63
N GLU A 690 -3.92 8.45 -25.36
CA GLU A 690 -4.98 8.71 -24.39
C GLU A 690 -5.37 10.19 -24.29
N GLN A 691 -4.79 11.07 -25.11
CA GLN A 691 -5.18 12.47 -25.15
C GLN A 691 -6.60 12.62 -25.69
N TYR A 692 -7.42 13.41 -25.00
CA TYR A 692 -8.79 13.70 -25.43
C TYR A 692 -8.82 14.52 -26.72
N LEU A 693 -9.62 14.07 -27.68
CA LEU A 693 -9.68 14.63 -29.03
C LEU A 693 -10.14 16.09 -29.04
N LYS A 694 -11.17 16.43 -28.28
CA LYS A 694 -11.72 17.80 -28.26
C LYS A 694 -11.08 18.65 -27.19
N ASP A 695 -10.88 18.12 -26.00
CA ASP A 695 -10.43 18.91 -24.84
C ASP A 695 -8.90 19.05 -24.80
N GLY A 696 -8.17 18.12 -25.41
CA GLY A 696 -6.71 18.16 -25.53
C GLY A 696 -5.95 17.83 -24.24
N ASP A 697 -6.66 17.40 -23.19
CA ASP A 697 -6.10 16.99 -21.90
C ASP A 697 -6.04 15.45 -21.76
N TRP A 698 -5.60 14.98 -20.61
CA TRP A 698 -5.55 13.57 -20.22
C TRP A 698 -6.33 13.32 -18.93
N PRO A 699 -6.81 12.07 -18.71
CA PRO A 699 -7.32 11.67 -17.40
C PRO A 699 -6.19 11.64 -16.36
N GLN A 700 -6.52 11.73 -15.06
CA GLN A 700 -5.56 11.58 -13.97
C GLN A 700 -4.82 10.23 -14.07
N TRP A 701 -5.58 9.18 -14.34
CA TRP A 701 -5.11 7.81 -14.57
C TRP A 701 -6.04 7.10 -15.55
N PHE A 702 -5.52 6.07 -16.22
CA PHE A 702 -6.28 5.25 -17.17
C PHE A 702 -5.80 3.79 -17.15
N MET A 703 -6.72 2.85 -17.32
CA MET A 703 -6.37 1.47 -17.65
C MET A 703 -6.11 1.34 -19.15
N LEU A 704 -5.35 0.31 -19.55
CA LEU A 704 -5.14 -0.03 -20.95
C LEU A 704 -6.30 -0.86 -21.50
N GLU A 705 -6.36 -1.00 -22.82
CA GLU A 705 -7.31 -1.91 -23.46
C GLU A 705 -7.15 -3.33 -22.89
N PRO A 706 -8.24 -4.09 -22.70
CA PRO A 706 -9.64 -3.79 -23.06
C PRO A 706 -10.43 -3.04 -21.97
N TYR A 707 -9.77 -2.62 -20.88
CA TYR A 707 -10.39 -1.90 -19.76
C TYR A 707 -10.29 -0.38 -19.88
N ALA A 708 -9.96 0.13 -21.07
CA ALA A 708 -9.65 1.54 -21.26
C ALA A 708 -10.81 2.47 -20.85
N ASN A 709 -12.07 2.02 -20.84
CA ASN A 709 -13.19 2.81 -20.34
C ASN A 709 -13.13 3.11 -18.81
N ILE A 710 -12.31 2.37 -18.06
CA ILE A 710 -12.08 2.57 -16.63
C ILE A 710 -10.90 3.53 -16.47
N ARG A 711 -11.23 4.79 -16.15
CA ARG A 711 -10.30 5.91 -16.06
C ARG A 711 -10.86 6.99 -15.15
N ALA A 712 -10.02 7.92 -14.73
CA ALA A 712 -10.48 9.10 -14.01
C ALA A 712 -11.32 10.03 -14.90
N GLY A 713 -12.41 10.56 -14.35
CA GLY A 713 -13.25 11.56 -15.03
C GLY A 713 -12.60 12.95 -15.10
N ASP A 714 -12.03 13.41 -14.00
CA ASP A 714 -11.32 14.69 -13.88
C ASP A 714 -9.81 14.49 -13.69
N SER A 715 -9.03 15.56 -13.85
CA SER A 715 -7.57 15.54 -13.68
C SER A 715 -7.04 16.85 -13.10
N HIS A 716 -5.89 16.78 -12.43
CA HIS A 716 -5.20 17.95 -11.89
C HIS A 716 -4.68 18.85 -13.02
N GLY A 717 -4.51 20.16 -12.74
CA GLY A 717 -4.13 21.14 -13.75
C GLY A 717 -2.71 20.95 -14.31
N ASP A 718 -1.85 20.19 -13.63
CA ASP A 718 -0.50 19.86 -14.09
C ASP A 718 -0.43 18.68 -15.04
N ILE A 719 -1.48 17.84 -15.09
CA ILE A 719 -1.54 16.60 -15.90
C ILE A 719 -1.22 16.88 -17.38
N VAL A 720 -1.78 17.96 -17.93
CA VAL A 720 -1.55 18.41 -19.32
C VAL A 720 -0.08 18.67 -19.66
N VAL A 721 0.78 18.91 -18.66
CA VAL A 721 2.20 19.28 -18.87
C VAL A 721 3.12 18.06 -18.95
N TRP A 722 2.78 16.96 -18.28
CA TRP A 722 3.66 15.80 -18.13
C TRP A 722 3.98 15.05 -19.43
N PRO A 723 3.02 14.81 -20.35
CA PRO A 723 3.34 14.21 -21.65
C PRO A 723 4.35 15.03 -22.45
N LEU A 724 4.27 16.36 -22.38
CA LEU A 724 5.24 17.25 -23.03
C LEU A 724 6.62 17.18 -22.37
N LYS A 725 6.69 17.10 -21.04
CA LYS A 725 7.96 16.87 -20.32
C LYS A 725 8.60 15.56 -20.76
N ALA A 726 7.85 14.46 -20.73
CA ALA A 726 8.36 13.14 -21.09
C ALA A 726 8.84 13.09 -22.55
N LEU A 727 8.12 13.72 -23.47
CA LEU A 727 8.55 13.88 -24.87
C LEU A 727 9.86 14.65 -24.99
N CYS A 728 10.01 15.76 -24.25
CA CYS A 728 11.25 16.52 -24.23
C CYS A 728 12.41 15.71 -23.63
N ASP A 729 12.17 14.97 -22.54
CA ASP A 729 13.16 14.08 -21.91
C ASP A 729 13.65 13.03 -22.90
N TYR A 730 12.72 12.35 -23.60
CA TYR A 730 13.06 11.35 -24.61
C TYR A 730 13.88 11.94 -25.76
N ILE A 731 13.42 13.02 -26.39
CA ILE A 731 14.13 13.64 -27.53
C ILE A 731 15.51 14.14 -27.10
N GLU A 732 15.63 14.73 -25.91
CA GLU A 732 16.91 15.17 -25.38
C GLU A 732 17.82 14.01 -24.97
N ALA A 733 17.31 12.85 -24.58
CA ALA A 733 18.13 11.69 -24.29
C ALA A 733 18.60 11.00 -25.57
N THR A 734 17.70 10.74 -26.53
CA THR A 734 17.94 9.89 -27.70
C THR A 734 18.40 10.66 -28.93
N GLY A 735 17.98 11.91 -29.08
CA GLY A 735 18.11 12.68 -30.33
C GLY A 735 17.11 12.28 -31.42
N ASP A 736 16.16 11.39 -31.12
CA ASP A 736 15.12 10.93 -32.06
C ASP A 736 14.06 12.02 -32.24
N LEU A 737 14.26 12.89 -33.23
CA LEU A 737 13.29 13.91 -33.63
C LEU A 737 12.10 13.32 -34.40
N ALA A 738 12.26 12.15 -35.02
CA ALA A 738 11.23 11.52 -35.85
C ALA A 738 10.04 11.03 -35.02
N VAL A 739 10.19 10.88 -33.70
CA VAL A 739 9.07 10.60 -32.78
C VAL A 739 7.91 11.60 -32.93
N LEU A 740 8.17 12.83 -33.34
CA LEU A 740 7.13 13.84 -33.55
C LEU A 740 6.22 13.55 -34.75
N ASP A 741 6.69 12.74 -35.69
CA ASP A 741 5.95 12.31 -36.89
C ASP A 741 5.17 11.00 -36.66
N GLU A 742 5.43 10.30 -35.56
CA GLU A 742 4.71 9.08 -35.18
C GLU A 742 3.23 9.38 -35.01
N LYS A 743 2.38 8.56 -35.64
CA LYS A 743 0.93 8.72 -35.57
C LYS A 743 0.36 7.88 -34.44
N VAL A 744 -0.39 8.53 -33.56
CA VAL A 744 -1.16 7.88 -32.49
C VAL A 744 -2.61 8.32 -32.57
N SER A 745 -3.52 7.50 -32.01
CA SER A 745 -4.94 7.83 -31.95
C SER A 745 -5.21 8.90 -30.89
N TRP A 746 -6.45 9.40 -30.88
CA TRP A 746 -6.99 10.18 -29.77
C TRP A 746 -7.95 9.34 -28.96
N ARG A 747 -8.37 9.85 -27.80
CA ARG A 747 -9.48 9.32 -27.02
C ARG A 747 -10.70 10.22 -27.18
N ASP A 748 -11.87 9.63 -27.42
CA ASP A 748 -13.12 10.38 -27.44
C ASP A 748 -13.62 10.57 -26.01
N GLU A 749 -13.70 11.82 -25.54
CA GLU A 749 -14.05 12.14 -24.16
C GLU A 749 -15.52 11.87 -23.78
N LYS A 750 -16.40 11.52 -24.73
CA LYS A 750 -17.81 11.19 -24.43
C LYS A 750 -18.04 9.70 -24.31
N THR A 751 -17.42 8.94 -25.22
CA THR A 751 -17.58 7.48 -25.32
C THR A 751 -16.48 6.72 -24.58
N MET A 752 -15.37 7.40 -24.24
CA MET A 752 -14.13 6.82 -23.71
C MET A 752 -13.49 5.79 -24.66
N GLN A 753 -13.92 5.76 -25.93
CA GLN A 753 -13.39 4.87 -26.95
C GLN A 753 -12.24 5.51 -27.72
N LYS A 754 -11.37 4.66 -28.27
CA LYS A 754 -10.25 5.10 -29.09
C LYS A 754 -10.82 5.67 -30.39
N SER A 755 -10.42 6.89 -30.73
CA SER A 755 -10.85 7.55 -31.96
C SER A 755 -10.23 6.86 -33.17
N GLU A 756 -11.03 6.69 -34.23
CA GLU A 756 -10.54 6.26 -35.56
C GLU A 756 -9.54 7.27 -36.15
N LYS A 757 -9.62 8.54 -35.72
CA LYS A 757 -8.66 9.56 -36.14
C LYS A 757 -7.32 9.29 -35.45
N ALA A 758 -6.26 9.25 -36.25
CA ALA A 758 -4.88 9.27 -35.76
C ALA A 758 -4.17 10.54 -36.26
N SER A 759 -3.29 11.11 -35.45
CA SER A 759 -2.52 12.31 -35.78
C SER A 759 -1.09 12.18 -35.30
N SER A 760 -0.17 12.95 -35.89
CA SER A 760 1.22 12.92 -35.44
C SER A 760 1.35 13.50 -34.03
N ILE A 761 2.33 13.03 -33.25
CA ILE A 761 2.59 13.57 -31.91
C ILE A 761 2.80 15.11 -31.95
N ALA A 762 3.36 15.66 -33.03
CA ALA A 762 3.43 17.11 -33.20
C ALA A 762 2.06 17.82 -33.15
N ILE A 763 1.02 17.23 -33.75
CA ILE A 763 -0.36 17.77 -33.72
C ILE A 763 -0.97 17.63 -32.32
N HIS A 764 -0.70 16.51 -31.64
CA HIS A 764 -1.08 16.33 -30.22
C HIS A 764 -0.49 17.42 -29.33
N VAL A 765 0.79 17.76 -29.53
CA VAL A 765 1.44 18.87 -28.81
C VAL A 765 0.87 20.23 -29.20
N GLU A 766 0.52 20.47 -30.45
CA GLU A 766 -0.16 21.71 -30.85
C GLU A 766 -1.50 21.87 -30.11
N LYS A 767 -2.30 20.80 -30.05
CA LYS A 767 -3.57 20.78 -29.30
C LYS A 767 -3.35 21.03 -27.80
N LEU A 768 -2.36 20.39 -27.19
CA LEU A 768 -1.96 20.62 -25.79
C LEU A 768 -1.65 22.11 -25.55
N LEU A 769 -0.86 22.73 -26.43
CA LEU A 769 -0.47 24.14 -26.30
C LEU A 769 -1.67 25.09 -26.47
N ASP A 770 -2.66 24.74 -27.29
CA ASP A 770 -3.91 25.49 -27.41
C ASP A 770 -4.73 25.39 -26.12
N THR A 771 -4.93 24.18 -25.58
CA THR A 771 -5.61 23.94 -24.30
C THR A 771 -4.96 24.71 -23.15
N VAL A 772 -3.62 24.74 -23.09
CA VAL A 772 -2.87 25.53 -22.10
C VAL A 772 -3.16 27.02 -22.21
N ARG A 773 -3.24 27.58 -23.43
CA ARG A 773 -3.51 29.02 -23.63
C ARG A 773 -4.92 29.41 -23.16
N GLU A 774 -5.90 28.55 -23.40
CA GLU A 774 -7.29 28.75 -22.95
C GLU A 774 -7.40 28.75 -21.42
N ARG A 775 -6.50 28.03 -20.74
CA ARG A 775 -6.45 27.90 -19.27
C ARG A 775 -5.61 28.97 -18.58
N PHE A 776 -5.10 29.98 -19.29
CA PHE A 776 -4.46 31.11 -18.61
C PHE A 776 -5.47 31.98 -17.84
N ILE A 777 -5.02 32.56 -16.73
CA ILE A 777 -5.75 33.64 -16.06
C ILE A 777 -5.86 34.81 -17.03
N PRO A 778 -7.08 35.35 -17.30
CA PRO A 778 -7.27 36.45 -18.23
C PRO A 778 -6.31 37.62 -18.00
N GLY A 779 -5.66 38.09 -19.06
CA GLY A 779 -4.68 39.19 -18.99
C GLY A 779 -3.27 38.77 -18.56
N THR A 780 -3.02 37.49 -18.28
CA THR A 780 -1.70 36.95 -17.91
C THR A 780 -1.34 35.72 -18.77
N HIS A 781 -0.14 35.16 -18.55
CA HIS A 781 0.29 33.86 -19.06
C HIS A 781 0.50 32.84 -17.93
N LEU A 782 -0.30 32.95 -16.87
CA LEU A 782 -0.25 32.05 -15.72
C LEU A 782 -1.37 31.02 -15.84
N ILE A 783 -1.03 29.74 -15.89
CA ILE A 783 -2.01 28.65 -16.00
C ILE A 783 -2.78 28.49 -14.68
N ARG A 784 -4.11 28.36 -14.79
CA ARG A 784 -5.00 28.10 -13.65
C ARG A 784 -4.64 26.81 -12.96
N TYR A 785 -4.97 26.72 -11.68
CA TYR A 785 -4.68 25.57 -10.84
C TYR A 785 -5.44 24.33 -11.28
N GLY A 786 -6.70 24.47 -11.70
CA GLY A 786 -7.54 23.30 -11.95
C GLY A 786 -7.80 22.53 -10.66
N GLU A 787 -8.00 21.23 -10.76
CA GLU A 787 -8.35 20.37 -9.62
C GLU A 787 -7.16 20.08 -8.67
N GLY A 788 -5.96 20.61 -8.95
CA GLY A 788 -4.77 20.38 -8.14
C GLY A 788 -3.45 20.56 -8.90
N ASP A 789 -2.34 20.37 -8.18
CA ASP A 789 -1.01 20.14 -8.75
C ASP A 789 -0.41 18.81 -8.26
N TRP A 790 0.91 18.65 -8.30
CA TRP A 790 1.60 17.43 -7.84
C TRP A 790 1.35 17.11 -6.37
N ASN A 791 1.18 18.12 -5.50
CA ASN A 791 0.85 17.87 -4.11
C ASN A 791 -0.65 17.61 -3.99
N ASP A 792 -1.02 16.35 -4.20
CA ASP A 792 -2.39 15.88 -4.15
C ASP A 792 -3.10 16.20 -2.79
N SER A 793 -2.38 16.61 -1.73
CA SER A 793 -2.98 17.02 -0.45
C SER A 793 -3.55 18.44 -0.45
N LEU A 794 -3.08 19.29 -1.36
CA LEU A 794 -3.44 20.71 -1.48
C LEU A 794 -4.46 20.96 -2.62
N GLN A 795 -5.26 19.95 -2.97
CA GLN A 795 -6.41 20.13 -3.85
C GLN A 795 -7.36 21.18 -3.25
N PRO A 796 -7.97 22.06 -4.06
CA PRO A 796 -8.85 23.10 -3.54
C PRO A 796 -10.15 22.47 -3.01
N ALA A 797 -10.54 22.84 -1.79
CA ALA A 797 -11.86 22.50 -1.25
C ALA A 797 -12.96 23.39 -1.85
N ASP A 798 -12.61 24.65 -2.17
CA ASP A 798 -13.49 25.63 -2.80
C ASP A 798 -13.37 25.59 -4.35
N PRO A 799 -14.47 25.29 -5.09
CA PRO A 799 -14.47 25.31 -6.55
C PRO A 799 -14.05 26.65 -7.17
N HIS A 800 -14.21 27.78 -6.48
CA HIS A 800 -13.74 29.08 -6.99
C HIS A 800 -12.22 29.10 -7.17
N LEU A 801 -11.48 28.44 -6.27
CA LEU A 801 -10.01 28.38 -6.33
C LEU A 801 -9.51 27.55 -7.50
N ARG A 802 -10.28 26.56 -7.98
CA ARG A 802 -9.97 25.81 -9.20
C ARG A 802 -9.71 26.75 -10.40
N ASP A 803 -10.58 27.76 -10.54
CA ASP A 803 -10.63 28.62 -11.71
C ASP A 803 -9.77 29.89 -11.58
N TRP A 804 -9.47 30.33 -10.35
CA TRP A 804 -8.78 31.60 -10.10
C TRP A 804 -7.48 31.49 -9.30
N MET A 805 -7.13 30.31 -8.78
CA MET A 805 -5.82 30.08 -8.17
C MET A 805 -4.79 29.68 -9.23
N VAL A 806 -3.52 29.98 -8.95
CA VAL A 806 -2.36 29.61 -9.75
C VAL A 806 -1.33 28.97 -8.84
N SER A 807 -0.86 27.77 -9.19
CA SER A 807 0.33 27.17 -8.57
C SER A 807 1.60 27.68 -9.23
N SER A 808 2.50 28.27 -8.42
CA SER A 808 3.82 28.68 -8.90
C SER A 808 4.61 27.50 -9.45
N TRP A 809 4.44 26.31 -8.87
CA TRP A 809 5.09 25.08 -9.33
C TRP A 809 4.60 24.69 -10.73
N THR A 810 3.29 24.66 -10.98
CA THR A 810 2.73 24.30 -12.30
C THR A 810 3.17 25.27 -13.39
N VAL A 811 3.21 26.58 -13.08
CA VAL A 811 3.72 27.60 -14.02
C VAL A 811 5.20 27.36 -14.34
N ALA A 812 6.02 27.04 -13.33
CA ALA A 812 7.44 26.77 -13.51
C ALA A 812 7.68 25.50 -14.34
N LEU A 813 6.91 24.44 -14.11
CA LEU A 813 6.94 23.20 -14.88
C LEU A 813 6.61 23.46 -16.35
N LEU A 814 5.50 24.15 -16.62
CA LEU A 814 5.08 24.48 -17.98
C LEU A 814 6.09 25.38 -18.70
N TYR A 815 6.62 26.39 -18.01
CA TYR A 815 7.65 27.29 -18.54
C TYR A 815 8.87 26.51 -19.06
N GLU A 816 9.35 25.56 -18.25
CA GLU A 816 10.48 24.71 -18.62
C GLU A 816 10.19 23.97 -19.93
N GLN A 817 9.05 23.30 -20.02
CA GLN A 817 8.75 22.46 -21.18
C GLN A 817 8.54 23.29 -22.44
N ILE A 818 7.93 24.48 -22.36
CA ILE A 818 7.81 25.40 -23.51
C ILE A 818 9.20 25.84 -24.00
N VAL A 819 10.15 26.11 -23.09
CA VAL A 819 11.52 26.48 -23.46
C VAL A 819 12.26 25.31 -24.10
N ARG A 820 12.14 24.10 -23.56
CA ARG A 820 12.74 22.88 -24.11
C ARG A 820 12.17 22.54 -25.48
N TYR A 821 10.85 22.56 -25.62
CA TYR A 821 10.18 22.30 -26.89
C TYR A 821 10.50 23.36 -27.95
N SER A 822 10.64 24.64 -27.56
CA SER A 822 11.14 25.68 -28.47
C SER A 822 12.53 25.35 -29.03
N ALA A 823 13.44 24.83 -28.20
CA ALA A 823 14.76 24.40 -28.65
C ALA A 823 14.68 23.20 -29.61
N ILE A 824 13.77 22.27 -29.38
CA ILE A 824 13.48 21.14 -30.27
C ILE A 824 12.94 21.64 -31.62
N GLN A 825 11.95 22.53 -31.62
CA GLN A 825 11.40 23.14 -32.84
C GLN A 825 12.47 23.87 -33.66
N ARG A 826 13.42 24.55 -33.00
CA ARG A 826 14.55 25.17 -33.70
C ARG A 826 15.46 24.13 -34.36
N ARG A 827 15.71 22.99 -33.72
CA ARG A 827 16.53 21.90 -34.29
C ARG A 827 15.88 21.23 -35.49
N LEU A 828 14.54 21.21 -35.54
CA LEU A 828 13.75 20.78 -36.70
C LEU A 828 13.78 21.80 -37.87
N GLY A 829 14.36 22.99 -37.67
CA GLY A 829 14.31 24.07 -38.67
C GLY A 829 13.04 24.93 -38.60
N HIS A 830 12.14 24.72 -37.62
CA HIS A 830 10.91 25.50 -37.45
C HIS A 830 11.15 26.79 -36.65
N GLY A 831 11.94 27.71 -37.22
CA GLY A 831 12.38 28.94 -36.55
C GLY A 831 11.26 29.83 -36.01
N GLU A 832 10.20 30.05 -36.78
CA GLU A 832 9.07 30.90 -36.37
C GLU A 832 8.24 30.27 -35.24
N LYS A 833 7.97 28.96 -35.29
CA LYS A 833 7.31 28.22 -34.18
C LYS A 833 8.15 28.35 -32.90
N ALA A 834 9.47 28.13 -33.00
CA ALA A 834 10.38 28.29 -31.87
C ALA A 834 10.36 29.70 -31.28
N LYS A 835 10.31 30.75 -32.13
CA LYS A 835 10.23 32.16 -31.72
C LYS A 835 8.91 32.48 -31.01
N SER A 836 7.79 31.96 -31.50
CA SER A 836 6.47 32.11 -30.86
C SER A 836 6.45 31.51 -29.45
N LEU A 837 6.95 30.27 -29.28
CA LEU A 837 7.07 29.62 -27.98
C LEU A 837 7.98 30.42 -27.01
N ARG A 838 9.08 30.98 -27.50
CA ARG A 838 9.95 31.85 -26.68
C ARG A 838 9.26 33.13 -26.24
N LYS A 839 8.38 33.71 -27.07
CA LYS A 839 7.59 34.89 -26.68
C LYS A 839 6.64 34.54 -25.54
N ILE A 840 5.94 33.40 -25.62
CA ILE A 840 5.06 32.90 -24.55
C ILE A 840 5.87 32.70 -23.26
N ALA A 841 6.97 31.94 -23.32
CA ALA A 841 7.84 31.72 -22.16
C ALA A 841 8.34 33.03 -21.53
N THR A 842 8.70 34.03 -22.36
CA THR A 842 9.14 35.35 -21.86
C THR A 842 8.01 36.07 -21.11
N ALA A 843 6.79 36.02 -21.63
CA ALA A 843 5.61 36.58 -20.96
C ALA A 843 5.29 35.84 -19.65
N MET A 844 5.33 34.51 -19.65
CA MET A 844 5.18 33.69 -18.43
C MET A 844 6.20 34.09 -17.36
N ARG A 845 7.49 34.21 -17.73
CA ARG A 845 8.53 34.64 -16.78
C ARG A 845 8.24 36.02 -16.19
N ARG A 846 7.82 36.97 -17.02
CA ARG A 846 7.45 38.32 -16.57
C ARG A 846 6.29 38.26 -15.59
N ASP A 847 5.21 37.55 -15.94
CA ASP A 847 3.99 37.49 -15.13
C ASP A 847 4.25 36.72 -13.82
N PHE A 848 5.06 35.65 -13.85
CA PHE A 848 5.52 34.92 -12.66
C PHE A 848 6.27 35.83 -11.69
N ASN A 849 7.26 36.59 -12.18
CA ASN A 849 8.04 37.50 -11.33
C ASN A 849 7.18 38.66 -10.80
N ARG A 850 6.22 39.15 -11.58
CA ARG A 850 5.35 40.26 -11.19
C ARG A 850 4.34 39.87 -10.12
N HIS A 851 3.75 38.69 -10.25
CA HIS A 851 2.58 38.31 -9.46
C HIS A 851 2.88 37.30 -8.36
N LEU A 852 3.85 36.40 -8.56
CA LEU A 852 4.10 35.26 -7.68
C LEU A 852 5.40 35.36 -6.86
N ILE A 853 6.25 36.36 -7.15
CA ILE A 853 7.41 36.69 -6.32
C ILE A 853 7.16 38.04 -5.65
N ARG A 854 7.19 38.07 -4.32
CA ARG A 854 7.09 39.30 -3.52
C ARG A 854 8.18 39.29 -2.45
N ASP A 855 8.81 40.43 -2.22
CA ASP A 855 9.88 40.59 -1.21
C ASP A 855 11.01 39.54 -1.32
N GLY A 856 11.32 39.13 -2.56
CA GLY A 856 12.37 38.15 -2.85
C GLY A 856 11.98 36.68 -2.66
N VAL A 857 10.73 36.37 -2.30
CA VAL A 857 10.24 35.02 -2.04
C VAL A 857 9.16 34.65 -3.06
N VAL A 858 9.25 33.46 -3.65
CA VAL A 858 8.18 32.87 -4.45
C VAL A 858 7.07 32.33 -3.53
N ALA A 859 5.82 32.67 -3.82
CA ALA A 859 4.65 32.09 -3.14
C ALA A 859 4.40 30.64 -3.61
N GLY A 860 3.77 29.82 -2.78
CA GLY A 860 3.22 28.54 -3.23
C GLY A 860 2.14 28.74 -4.28
N TYR A 861 1.15 29.59 -3.94
CA TYR A 861 0.00 29.89 -4.80
C TYR A 861 -0.31 31.38 -4.85
N GLY A 862 -0.93 31.82 -5.95
CA GLY A 862 -1.53 33.15 -6.09
C GLY A 862 -3.00 33.05 -6.44
N ILE A 863 -3.88 33.75 -5.73
CA ILE A 863 -5.32 33.83 -6.01
C ILE A 863 -5.61 35.14 -6.75
N PHE A 864 -6.19 35.01 -7.94
CA PHE A 864 -6.54 36.11 -8.85
C PHE A 864 -8.05 36.35 -8.83
N ASP A 865 -8.62 36.55 -7.65
CA ASP A 865 -10.06 36.75 -7.51
C ASP A 865 -10.50 38.06 -8.21
N PRO A 866 -11.39 38.00 -9.22
CA PRO A 866 -11.89 39.18 -9.92
C PRO A 866 -12.62 40.17 -9.01
N ALA A 867 -13.13 39.72 -7.86
CA ALA A 867 -13.82 40.57 -6.88
C ALA A 867 -12.87 41.44 -6.06
N HIS A 868 -11.56 41.14 -6.06
CA HIS A 868 -10.56 41.84 -5.25
C HIS A 868 -9.42 42.39 -6.12
N ALA A 869 -8.94 43.60 -5.79
CA ALA A 869 -7.81 44.19 -6.49
C ALA A 869 -6.48 43.60 -5.98
N GLY A 870 -5.71 42.99 -6.89
CA GLY A 870 -4.37 42.46 -6.58
C GLY A 870 -4.33 40.93 -6.59
N VAL A 871 -3.23 40.37 -6.08
CA VAL A 871 -3.04 38.91 -5.97
C VAL A 871 -2.77 38.57 -4.50
N GLU A 872 -3.64 37.75 -3.92
CA GLU A 872 -3.43 37.14 -2.61
C GLU A 872 -2.43 35.99 -2.75
N LEU A 873 -1.44 35.91 -1.85
CA LEU A 873 -0.38 34.91 -1.90
C LEU A 873 -0.52 33.94 -0.74
N LEU A 874 -0.55 32.64 -1.07
CA LEU A 874 -0.54 31.55 -0.10
C LEU A 874 0.83 30.86 -0.07
N LEU A 875 1.18 30.28 1.08
CA LEU A 875 2.50 29.70 1.35
C LEU A 875 3.60 30.72 1.02
N HIS A 876 3.44 31.92 1.61
CA HIS A 876 4.30 33.07 1.46
C HIS A 876 4.35 33.81 2.81
N PRO A 877 5.42 34.53 3.21
CA PRO A 877 5.47 35.22 4.50
C PRO A 877 4.33 36.22 4.78
N SER A 878 3.62 36.67 3.73
CA SER A 878 2.42 37.51 3.84
C SER A 878 1.13 36.73 4.04
N ASP A 879 1.13 35.40 3.90
CA ASP A 879 -0.03 34.54 4.05
C ASP A 879 -0.53 34.60 5.51
N ARG A 880 -1.78 35.01 5.68
CA ARG A 880 -2.49 35.02 6.96
C ARG A 880 -3.58 33.97 7.02
N ARG A 881 -3.94 33.37 5.89
CA ARG A 881 -5.03 32.39 5.76
C ARG A 881 -4.58 31.02 6.23
N THR A 882 -3.40 30.56 5.76
CA THR A 882 -2.82 29.28 6.20
C THR A 882 -1.77 29.46 7.30
N GLY A 883 -1.15 30.65 7.35
CA GLY A 883 0.00 30.92 8.21
C GLY A 883 1.27 30.14 7.82
N LEU A 884 1.32 29.59 6.60
CA LEU A 884 2.48 28.94 6.00
C LEU A 884 3.25 29.92 5.11
N SER A 885 4.57 29.78 5.05
CA SER A 885 5.45 30.78 4.45
C SER A 885 6.22 30.29 3.23
N PHE A 886 6.47 28.98 3.09
CA PHE A 886 7.35 28.48 2.04
C PHE A 886 6.81 27.18 1.43
N SER A 887 6.95 27.07 0.11
CA SER A 887 6.67 25.85 -0.66
C SER A 887 7.96 25.33 -1.30
N LEU A 888 8.38 24.12 -0.94
CA LEU A 888 9.57 23.48 -1.52
C LEU A 888 9.43 23.33 -3.03
N ILE A 889 8.30 22.81 -3.48
CA ILE A 889 8.09 22.47 -4.90
C ILE A 889 8.14 23.72 -5.77
N SER A 890 7.51 24.82 -5.33
CA SER A 890 7.54 26.10 -6.05
C SER A 890 8.97 26.64 -6.21
N MET A 891 9.83 26.41 -5.23
CA MET A 891 11.25 26.78 -5.31
C MET A 891 12.04 25.84 -6.22
N THR A 892 12.00 24.54 -5.98
CA THR A 892 12.84 23.56 -6.70
C THR A 892 12.52 23.52 -8.19
N GLN A 893 11.24 23.51 -8.57
CA GLN A 893 10.85 23.47 -9.99
C GLN A 893 11.26 24.74 -10.74
N ALA A 894 11.17 25.92 -10.11
CA ALA A 894 11.63 27.17 -10.71
C ALA A 894 13.16 27.21 -10.90
N MET A 895 13.92 26.51 -10.04
CA MET A 895 15.37 26.32 -10.21
C MET A 895 15.68 25.35 -11.37
N LEU A 896 15.05 24.16 -11.37
CA LEU A 896 15.25 23.13 -12.39
C LEU A 896 14.90 23.65 -13.78
N GLY A 897 13.73 24.28 -13.91
CA GLY A 897 13.25 24.90 -15.15
C GLY A 897 14.02 26.15 -15.60
N ARG A 898 15.03 26.58 -14.82
CA ARG A 898 15.81 27.81 -15.03
C ARG A 898 14.93 29.05 -15.18
N LEU A 899 13.74 29.05 -14.56
CA LEU A 899 12.84 30.19 -14.52
C LEU A 899 13.40 31.29 -13.61
N PHE A 900 14.01 30.90 -12.50
CA PHE A 900 14.79 31.81 -11.67
C PHE A 900 16.06 32.30 -12.36
N THR A 901 16.43 33.55 -12.06
CA THR A 901 17.77 34.05 -12.30
C THR A 901 18.78 33.35 -11.37
N PRO A 902 20.10 33.40 -11.66
CA PRO A 902 21.12 32.84 -10.76
C PRO A 902 21.03 33.39 -9.33
N ALA A 903 20.76 34.69 -9.17
CA ALA A 903 20.60 35.31 -7.85
C ALA A 903 19.36 34.78 -7.11
N GLN A 904 18.21 34.72 -7.79
CA GLN A 904 16.99 34.14 -7.21
C GLN A 904 17.20 32.70 -6.76
N ARG A 905 17.88 31.88 -7.57
CA ARG A 905 18.21 30.50 -7.19
C ARG A 905 19.03 30.47 -5.90
N GLN A 906 20.12 31.24 -5.85
CA GLN A 906 20.99 31.27 -4.67
C GLN A 906 20.22 31.70 -3.41
N ASP A 907 19.37 32.72 -3.51
CA ASP A 907 18.59 33.21 -2.38
C ASP A 907 17.51 32.21 -1.92
N HIS A 908 16.82 31.57 -2.86
CA HIS A 908 15.85 30.52 -2.51
C HIS A 908 16.52 29.25 -1.96
N MET A 909 17.74 28.91 -2.39
CA MET A 909 18.49 27.81 -1.78
C MET A 909 18.84 28.11 -0.31
N LYS A 910 19.13 29.38 0.04
CA LYS A 910 19.29 29.77 1.45
C LYS A 910 17.98 29.61 2.23
N LEU A 911 16.83 29.91 1.63
CA LEU A 911 15.51 29.69 2.26
C LEU A 911 15.26 28.20 2.50
N ILE A 912 15.50 27.35 1.51
CA ILE A 912 15.37 25.88 1.65
C ILE A 912 16.24 25.39 2.81
N ARG A 913 17.54 25.72 2.82
CA ARG A 913 18.46 25.29 3.89
C ARG A 913 18.05 25.79 5.27
N LYS A 914 17.48 26.99 5.37
CA LYS A 914 17.11 27.60 6.65
C LYS A 914 15.78 27.08 7.19
N HIS A 915 14.79 26.90 6.32
CA HIS A 915 13.39 26.70 6.72
C HIS A 915 12.85 25.31 6.39
N LEU A 916 13.38 24.63 5.38
CA LEU A 916 12.81 23.39 4.84
C LEU A 916 13.73 22.18 4.97
N LEU A 917 15.05 22.37 5.13
CA LEU A 917 16.01 21.29 5.34
C LEU A 917 16.08 20.89 6.82
N PHE A 918 15.86 19.61 7.06
CA PHE A 918 15.88 18.96 8.37
C PHE A 918 16.84 17.75 8.30
N PRO A 919 17.16 17.10 9.43
CA PRO A 919 18.13 16.00 9.45
C PRO A 919 17.81 14.87 8.46
N ASP A 920 16.54 14.49 8.36
CA ASP A 920 16.06 13.42 7.47
C ASP A 920 15.78 13.88 6.04
N GLY A 921 15.91 15.18 5.73
CA GLY A 921 15.78 15.71 4.38
C GLY A 921 14.94 16.98 4.29
N VAL A 922 14.68 17.44 3.06
CA VAL A 922 13.84 18.61 2.80
C VAL A 922 12.34 18.30 2.93
N ARG A 923 11.58 19.25 3.48
CA ARG A 923 10.13 19.17 3.66
C ARG A 923 9.38 20.05 2.68
N LEU A 924 8.18 19.62 2.30
CA LEU A 924 7.28 20.32 1.37
C LEU A 924 6.92 21.73 1.85
N MET A 925 6.78 21.91 3.16
CA MET A 925 6.44 23.16 3.84
C MET A 925 7.24 23.27 5.15
N GLU A 926 7.33 24.47 5.74
CA GLU A 926 8.17 24.67 6.94
C GLU A 926 7.56 24.10 8.24
N LYS A 927 6.25 23.82 8.24
CA LYS A 927 5.49 23.22 9.34
C LYS A 927 4.20 22.57 8.81
N PRO A 928 3.55 21.67 9.57
CA PRO A 928 2.28 21.06 9.19
C PRO A 928 1.20 22.10 8.93
N ALA A 929 0.30 21.80 7.98
CA ALA A 929 -0.95 22.54 7.86
C ALA A 929 -1.79 22.38 9.13
N THR A 930 -2.62 23.39 9.44
CA THR A 930 -3.55 23.32 10.57
C THR A 930 -4.52 22.16 10.37
N TYR A 931 -4.75 21.40 11.44
CA TYR A 931 -5.74 20.34 11.48
C TYR A 931 -6.75 20.66 12.58
N ALA A 932 -8.03 20.59 12.25
CA ALA A 932 -9.12 20.97 13.14
C ALA A 932 -10.21 19.87 13.16
N GLY A 933 -9.79 18.60 13.33
CA GLY A 933 -10.70 17.45 13.41
C GLY A 933 -11.25 16.95 12.08
N GLY A 934 -10.71 17.42 10.94
CA GLY A 934 -11.01 16.87 9.62
C GLY A 934 -11.88 17.67 8.64
N PRO A 935 -12.71 18.65 9.04
CA PRO A 935 -13.42 19.50 8.09
C PRO A 935 -12.48 20.24 7.12
N GLU A 936 -12.85 20.24 5.84
CA GLU A 936 -12.09 20.86 4.75
C GLU A 936 -12.59 22.29 4.48
N THR A 937 -11.70 23.28 4.56
CA THR A 937 -12.02 24.70 4.37
C THR A 937 -11.30 25.31 3.18
N LEU A 938 -9.98 25.14 3.07
CA LEU A 938 -9.18 25.66 1.97
C LEU A 938 -8.67 24.52 1.09
N PHE A 939 -8.05 23.54 1.72
CA PHE A 939 -7.53 22.35 1.06
C PHE A 939 -8.28 21.10 1.50
N ARG A 940 -8.30 20.09 0.63
CA ARG A 940 -8.93 18.79 0.93
C ARG A 940 -8.08 17.98 1.92
N ARG A 941 -7.24 17.07 1.41
CA ARG A 941 -6.58 16.05 2.23
C ARG A 941 -5.59 16.58 3.27
N ALA A 942 -5.04 17.78 3.07
CA ALA A 942 -4.20 18.45 4.06
C ALA A 942 -4.94 18.78 5.38
N GLU A 943 -6.25 19.02 5.29
CA GLU A 943 -7.13 19.35 6.41
C GLU A 943 -7.96 18.13 6.87
N SER A 944 -8.21 17.15 5.99
CA SER A 944 -8.99 15.94 6.33
C SER A 944 -8.16 14.72 6.79
N SER A 945 -6.87 14.63 6.52
CA SER A 945 -6.08 13.47 7.01
C SER A 945 -5.72 13.62 8.49
N SER A 946 -6.17 12.65 9.29
CA SER A 946 -5.89 12.54 10.72
C SER A 946 -4.52 11.92 11.01
N PHE A 947 -4.04 11.06 10.10
CA PHE A 947 -2.72 10.44 10.15
C PHE A 947 -1.59 11.42 9.77
N PHE A 948 -0.49 11.39 10.54
CA PHE A 948 0.70 12.18 10.23
C PHE A 948 1.75 11.34 9.49
N GLY A 949 1.54 11.17 8.19
CA GLY A 949 2.51 10.54 7.29
C GLY A 949 2.22 10.89 5.84
N ARG A 950 2.81 10.15 4.89
CA ARG A 950 2.62 10.43 3.46
C ARG A 950 3.00 11.89 3.10
N GLU A 951 2.25 12.57 2.25
CA GLU A 951 2.47 13.99 1.92
C GLU A 951 2.23 14.90 3.14
N ILE A 952 1.40 14.48 4.10
CA ILE A 952 1.05 15.23 5.32
C ILE A 952 2.23 15.29 6.30
N GLY A 953 3.07 14.25 6.32
CA GLY A 953 4.33 14.18 7.05
C GLY A 953 5.41 15.15 6.53
N LEU A 954 5.15 15.79 5.37
CA LEU A 954 5.94 16.81 4.68
C LEU A 954 7.28 16.36 4.10
N MET A 955 7.92 15.31 4.58
CA MET A 955 9.10 14.73 3.91
C MET A 955 8.63 13.62 2.97
N TYR A 956 8.24 14.00 1.76
CA TYR A 956 7.91 13.05 0.70
C TYR A 956 9.13 12.83 -0.18
N VAL A 957 9.62 11.58 -0.24
CA VAL A 957 10.92 11.23 -0.83
C VAL A 957 11.00 11.63 -2.30
N HIS A 958 9.89 11.58 -3.03
CA HIS A 958 9.84 12.06 -4.41
C HIS A 958 10.25 13.54 -4.53
N ALA A 959 9.71 14.42 -3.69
CA ALA A 959 10.07 15.85 -3.71
C ALA A 959 11.51 16.07 -3.24
N HIS A 960 11.99 15.26 -2.29
CA HIS A 960 13.39 15.23 -1.88
C HIS A 960 14.34 14.87 -3.03
N LEU A 961 13.97 13.91 -3.88
CA LEU A 961 14.75 13.54 -5.06
C LEU A 961 14.80 14.66 -6.10
N ARG A 962 13.73 15.46 -6.26
CA ARG A 962 13.78 16.70 -7.06
C ARG A 962 14.68 17.77 -6.45
N TYR A 963 14.77 17.86 -5.12
CA TYR A 963 15.79 18.69 -4.47
C TYR A 963 17.22 18.20 -4.75
N CYS A 964 17.46 16.89 -4.76
CA CYS A 964 18.74 16.32 -5.17
C CYS A 964 19.15 16.78 -6.59
N GLU A 965 18.20 16.84 -7.54
CA GLU A 965 18.48 17.37 -8.88
C GLU A 965 18.92 18.85 -8.86
N THR A 966 18.39 19.66 -7.94
CA THR A 966 18.83 21.06 -7.79
C THR A 966 20.27 21.16 -7.29
N LEU A 967 20.68 20.29 -6.35
CA LEU A 967 22.06 20.19 -5.89
C LEU A 967 23.00 19.74 -7.02
N ALA A 968 22.57 18.79 -7.83
CA ALA A 968 23.30 18.36 -9.01
C ALA A 968 23.47 19.48 -10.06
N LEU A 969 22.46 20.35 -10.21
CA LEU A 969 22.50 21.49 -11.13
C LEU A 969 23.60 22.49 -10.74
N ASP A 970 23.81 22.70 -9.44
CA ASP A 970 24.81 23.61 -8.88
C ASP A 970 26.15 22.91 -8.57
N ALA A 971 26.26 21.61 -8.90
CA ALA A 971 27.44 20.77 -8.71
C ALA A 971 27.89 20.64 -7.23
N GLU A 972 26.95 20.61 -6.29
CA GLU A 972 27.21 20.41 -4.86
C GLU A 972 27.32 18.91 -4.53
N ALA A 973 28.48 18.30 -4.82
CA ALA A 973 28.68 16.85 -4.69
C ALA A 973 28.43 16.31 -3.27
N ASP A 974 28.98 16.97 -2.24
CA ASP A 974 28.87 16.49 -0.86
C ASP A 974 27.43 16.58 -0.32
N GLU A 975 26.73 17.67 -0.62
CA GLU A 975 25.35 17.86 -0.19
C GLU A 975 24.39 16.93 -0.94
N LEU A 976 24.62 16.71 -2.24
CA LEU A 976 23.88 15.72 -3.03
C LEU A 976 24.06 14.31 -2.44
N TRP A 977 25.29 13.96 -2.07
CA TRP A 977 25.60 12.66 -1.49
C TRP A 977 24.89 12.45 -0.15
N LYS A 978 24.93 13.45 0.75
CA LYS A 978 24.17 13.40 2.01
C LYS A 978 22.67 13.25 1.78
N ALA A 979 22.11 14.03 0.86
CA ALA A 979 20.69 14.03 0.54
C ALA A 979 20.23 12.65 0.02
N ILE A 980 20.97 12.05 -0.92
CA ILE A 980 20.58 10.74 -1.45
C ILE A 980 20.74 9.61 -0.42
N SER A 981 21.70 9.71 0.52
CA SER A 981 21.90 8.68 1.55
C SER A 981 20.79 8.63 2.60
N VAL A 982 20.11 9.74 2.91
CA VAL A 982 18.96 9.73 3.85
C VAL A 982 17.69 9.13 3.25
N VAL A 983 17.63 8.98 1.93
CA VAL A 983 16.53 8.31 1.22
C VAL A 983 16.91 6.91 0.70
N ASN A 984 18.08 6.42 1.09
CA ASN A 984 18.51 5.04 0.85
C ASN A 984 18.13 4.17 2.06
N PRO A 985 17.23 3.16 1.93
CA PRO A 985 16.77 2.36 3.05
C PRO A 985 17.89 1.53 3.71
N ILE A 986 19.01 1.27 3.02
CA ILE A 986 20.17 0.56 3.56
C ILE A 986 21.02 1.50 4.43
N ALA A 987 21.26 2.73 3.95
CA ALA A 987 22.16 3.69 4.58
C ALA A 987 21.48 4.56 5.65
N VAL A 988 20.16 4.78 5.55
CA VAL A 988 19.44 5.76 6.39
C VAL A 988 19.59 5.51 7.89
N THR A 989 19.59 4.26 8.35
CA THR A 989 19.75 3.94 9.79
C THR A 989 21.17 4.17 10.30
N THR A 990 22.17 4.25 9.41
CA THR A 990 23.53 4.67 9.76
C THR A 990 23.70 6.18 9.64
N ALA A 991 23.09 6.80 8.62
CA ALA A 991 23.13 8.25 8.40
C ALA A 991 22.32 9.03 9.43
N LEU A 992 21.25 8.44 9.97
CA LEU A 992 20.30 9.04 10.90
C LEU A 992 20.07 8.12 12.10
N PRO A 993 20.69 8.40 13.26
CA PRO A 993 20.53 7.57 14.45
C PRO A 993 19.08 7.44 14.97
N HIS A 994 18.20 8.38 14.60
CA HIS A 994 16.78 8.39 14.98
C HIS A 994 15.87 7.83 13.86
N ALA A 995 16.40 7.31 12.76
CA ALA A 995 15.57 6.64 11.78
C ALA A 995 15.13 5.27 12.30
N SER A 996 13.82 5.01 12.29
CA SER A 996 13.27 3.72 12.69
C SER A 996 13.67 2.62 11.70
N LEU A 997 13.78 1.39 12.23
CA LEU A 997 14.01 0.18 11.43
C LEU A 997 12.94 0.04 10.34
N ARG A 998 13.36 -0.40 9.15
CA ARG A 998 12.50 -0.63 7.99
C ARG A 998 13.08 -1.70 7.08
N GLN A 999 12.30 -2.18 6.12
CA GLN A 999 12.79 -3.05 5.06
C GLN A 999 13.87 -2.33 4.24
N ARG A 1000 15.02 -2.99 3.99
CA ARG A 1000 16.23 -2.34 3.42
C ARG A 1000 16.40 -2.52 1.91
N ASN A 1001 15.54 -3.28 1.25
CA ASN A 1001 15.66 -3.63 -0.17
C ASN A 1001 14.50 -3.09 -1.04
N THR A 1002 13.83 -2.01 -0.62
CA THR A 1002 12.76 -1.38 -1.40
C THR A 1002 12.67 0.11 -1.10
N TYR A 1003 12.19 0.88 -2.07
CA TYR A 1003 11.84 2.28 -1.92
C TYR A 1003 10.77 2.50 -0.83
N PHE A 1004 10.89 3.60 -0.08
CA PHE A 1004 9.86 4.10 0.84
C PHE A 1004 9.45 5.52 0.42
N SER A 1005 8.14 5.82 0.44
CA SER A 1005 7.59 7.04 -0.17
C SER A 1005 7.75 8.31 0.66
N SER A 1006 7.86 8.18 1.99
CA SER A 1006 7.98 9.30 2.92
C SER A 1006 8.84 8.98 4.14
N SER A 1007 9.37 10.02 4.77
CA SER A 1007 9.99 9.96 6.10
C SER A 1007 9.06 10.63 7.10
N ASP A 1008 8.29 9.81 7.82
CA ASP A 1008 7.19 10.26 8.65
C ASP A 1008 7.68 10.41 10.09
N ALA A 1009 7.69 11.64 10.64
CA ALA A 1009 8.04 11.80 12.06
C ALA A 1009 7.00 11.08 12.92
N ALA A 1010 7.45 10.25 13.87
CA ALA A 1010 6.64 9.30 14.63
C ALA A 1010 5.73 9.95 15.70
N PHE A 1011 5.00 10.99 15.31
CA PHE A 1011 3.93 11.58 16.12
C PHE A 1011 2.70 10.68 16.13
N HIS A 1012 1.95 10.74 17.21
CA HIS A 1012 0.74 9.95 17.38
C HIS A 1012 -0.46 10.56 16.67
N ASP A 1013 -0.45 11.88 16.45
CA ASP A 1013 -1.52 12.61 15.77
C ASP A 1013 -1.04 14.00 15.27
N ARG A 1014 -1.91 14.69 14.53
CA ARG A 1014 -1.66 16.03 13.98
C ARG A 1014 -1.48 17.12 15.04
N TYR A 1015 -2.11 16.98 16.20
CA TYR A 1015 -2.05 17.98 17.27
C TYR A 1015 -0.68 17.94 17.95
N GLN A 1016 -0.17 16.74 18.24
CA GLN A 1016 1.18 16.54 18.74
C GLN A 1016 2.22 17.04 17.73
N ALA A 1017 2.03 16.71 16.43
CA ALA A 1017 2.93 17.17 15.38
C ALA A 1017 3.02 18.72 15.31
N ALA A 1018 1.88 19.41 15.46
CA ALA A 1018 1.84 20.87 15.49
C ALA A 1018 2.50 21.45 16.75
N ALA A 1019 2.22 20.89 17.93
CA ALA A 1019 2.74 21.38 19.21
C ALA A 1019 4.24 21.15 19.37
N GLU A 1020 4.76 20.03 18.85
CA GLU A 1020 6.12 19.57 19.09
C GLU A 1020 7.01 19.57 17.85
N TRP A 1021 6.61 20.29 16.79
CA TRP A 1021 7.29 20.31 15.49
C TRP A 1021 8.81 20.56 15.57
N GLN A 1022 9.25 21.35 16.55
CA GLN A 1022 10.67 21.65 16.75
C GLN A 1022 11.53 20.39 17.03
N ARG A 1023 10.94 19.32 17.57
CA ARG A 1023 11.63 18.04 17.77
C ARG A 1023 12.13 17.43 16.47
N VAL A 1024 11.39 17.62 15.37
CA VAL A 1024 11.76 17.13 14.04
C VAL A 1024 13.02 17.85 13.56
N LYS A 1025 13.05 19.18 13.65
CA LYS A 1025 14.22 19.98 13.25
C LYS A 1025 15.46 19.69 14.10
N ALA A 1026 15.25 19.33 15.37
CA ALA A 1026 16.30 18.95 16.29
C ALA A 1026 16.76 17.49 16.16
N GLY A 1027 16.11 16.65 15.33
CA GLY A 1027 16.40 15.21 15.24
C GLY A 1027 16.13 14.45 16.53
N LYS A 1028 15.12 14.87 17.31
CA LYS A 1028 14.75 14.34 18.64
C LYS A 1028 13.43 13.55 18.64
N ILE A 1029 13.00 13.12 17.46
CA ILE A 1029 11.87 12.22 17.29
C ILE A 1029 12.26 11.19 16.24
N ALA A 1030 11.76 9.97 16.41
CA ALA A 1030 11.98 8.94 15.41
C ALA A 1030 11.32 9.32 14.08
N VAL A 1031 11.89 8.85 12.98
CA VAL A 1031 11.29 8.99 11.64
C VAL A 1031 11.08 7.62 11.01
N ASP A 1032 9.84 7.32 10.64
CA ASP A 1032 9.40 6.06 10.08
C ASP A 1032 9.45 6.08 8.55
N GLY A 1033 9.52 4.91 7.92
CA GLY A 1033 9.38 4.79 6.46
C GLY A 1033 7.92 4.67 6.04
N GLY A 1034 7.52 5.45 5.05
CA GLY A 1034 6.19 5.41 4.44
C GLY A 1034 5.92 4.16 3.59
N TRP A 1035 4.92 4.25 2.72
CA TRP A 1035 4.50 3.17 1.80
C TRP A 1035 5.58 2.79 0.79
N ARG A 1036 5.52 1.54 0.29
CA ARG A 1036 6.65 0.91 -0.41
C ARG A 1036 6.36 0.49 -1.83
N ILE A 1037 7.43 0.38 -2.62
CA ILE A 1037 7.47 -0.02 -4.04
C ILE A 1037 6.77 0.97 -5.00
N TYR A 1038 5.45 1.13 -4.87
CA TYR A 1038 4.63 1.83 -5.87
C TYR A 1038 4.82 3.35 -5.81
N SER A 1039 5.72 3.87 -6.63
CA SER A 1039 5.99 5.30 -6.75
C SER A 1039 6.80 5.59 -8.03
N SER A 1040 6.80 6.86 -8.44
CA SER A 1040 7.82 7.36 -9.37
C SER A 1040 9.22 7.49 -8.75
N GLY A 1041 9.32 7.49 -7.42
CA GLY A 1041 10.58 7.69 -6.68
C GLY A 1041 11.75 6.78 -7.08
N PRO A 1042 11.57 5.46 -7.29
CA PRO A 1042 12.63 4.57 -7.75
C PRO A 1042 13.32 5.02 -9.06
N GLY A 1043 12.54 5.54 -10.00
CA GLY A 1043 13.06 6.07 -11.27
C GLY A 1043 13.79 7.40 -11.09
N LEU A 1044 13.29 8.28 -10.23
CA LEU A 1044 13.96 9.55 -9.90
C LEU A 1044 15.29 9.32 -9.18
N TYR A 1045 15.31 8.37 -8.25
CA TYR A 1045 16.52 7.95 -7.57
C TYR A 1045 17.54 7.42 -8.59
N THR A 1046 17.10 6.51 -9.46
CA THR A 1046 17.94 5.94 -10.52
C THR A 1046 18.54 7.04 -11.39
N ARG A 1047 17.73 7.99 -11.85
CA ARG A 1047 18.20 9.12 -12.65
C ARG A 1047 19.23 9.95 -11.89
N SER A 1048 18.95 10.30 -10.63
CA SER A 1048 19.87 11.05 -9.78
C SER A 1048 21.21 10.32 -9.64
N PHE A 1049 21.19 9.01 -9.36
CA PHE A 1049 22.41 8.25 -9.17
C PHE A 1049 23.17 7.99 -10.47
N VAL A 1050 22.52 7.45 -11.50
CA VAL A 1050 23.17 7.05 -12.75
C VAL A 1050 23.58 8.26 -13.60
N GLU A 1051 22.68 9.22 -13.78
CA GLU A 1051 22.96 10.38 -14.64
C GLU A 1051 23.74 11.46 -13.89
N ASN A 1052 23.32 11.83 -12.67
CA ASN A 1052 23.91 12.98 -11.98
C ASN A 1052 25.18 12.62 -11.20
N ILE A 1053 25.15 11.54 -10.40
CA ILE A 1053 26.28 11.16 -9.53
C ILE A 1053 27.35 10.39 -10.33
N LEU A 1054 27.00 9.27 -10.98
CA LEU A 1054 27.95 8.52 -11.81
C LEU A 1054 28.28 9.25 -13.12
N GLY A 1055 27.38 10.15 -13.55
CA GLY A 1055 27.64 11.08 -14.62
C GLY A 1055 27.34 10.55 -16.01
N PHE A 1056 26.64 9.42 -16.18
CA PHE A 1056 26.27 8.88 -17.49
C PHE A 1056 25.14 9.69 -18.10
N LYS A 1057 25.49 10.80 -18.77
CA LYS A 1057 24.52 11.74 -19.32
C LYS A 1057 24.41 11.62 -20.83
N ARG A 1058 23.19 11.82 -21.33
CA ARG A 1058 22.91 12.00 -22.75
C ARG A 1058 22.38 13.40 -23.02
N ARG A 1059 22.74 13.97 -24.18
CA ARG A 1059 22.19 15.23 -24.69
C ARG A 1059 22.08 15.18 -26.21
N PHE A 1060 20.86 15.15 -26.70
CA PHE A 1060 20.46 14.87 -28.08
C PHE A 1060 21.25 13.69 -28.66
N GLY A 1061 21.18 12.53 -28.00
CA GLY A 1061 21.86 11.29 -28.39
C GLY A 1061 23.37 11.24 -28.12
N ARG A 1062 24.00 12.39 -27.82
CA ARG A 1062 25.44 12.45 -27.50
C ARG A 1062 25.68 12.06 -26.05
N ARG A 1063 26.51 11.05 -25.84
CA ARG A 1063 26.90 10.54 -24.51
C ARG A 1063 28.10 11.31 -23.96
N ARG A 1064 28.06 11.61 -22.67
CA ARG A 1064 29.19 12.16 -21.91
C ARG A 1064 29.20 11.55 -20.52
N ARG A 1065 30.39 11.21 -20.01
CA ARG A 1065 30.59 10.88 -18.60
C ARG A 1065 31.16 12.09 -17.85
N LYS A 1066 30.42 12.61 -16.88
CA LYS A 1066 30.89 13.67 -15.96
C LYS A 1066 30.38 13.35 -14.54
N PRO A 1067 31.13 12.56 -13.76
CA PRO A 1067 30.71 12.19 -12.41
C PRO A 1067 30.65 13.42 -11.49
N LEU A 1068 29.76 13.36 -10.51
CA LEU A 1068 29.62 14.31 -9.41
C LEU A 1068 29.66 13.52 -8.09
N LEU A 1069 30.83 12.94 -7.82
CA LEU A 1069 31.11 12.18 -6.62
C LEU A 1069 31.85 13.06 -5.60
N PRO A 1070 31.62 12.88 -4.29
CA PRO A 1070 32.44 13.52 -3.27
C PRO A 1070 33.89 13.01 -3.36
N GLU A 1071 34.84 13.77 -2.80
CA GLU A 1071 36.27 13.46 -2.90
C GLU A 1071 36.62 12.07 -2.33
N ILE A 1072 35.93 11.64 -1.26
CA ILE A 1072 36.06 10.31 -0.65
C ILE A 1072 35.69 9.16 -1.62
N HIS A 1073 35.01 9.46 -2.72
CA HIS A 1073 34.64 8.51 -3.78
C HIS A 1073 35.25 8.92 -5.13
N ALA A 1074 36.36 9.67 -5.15
CA ALA A 1074 36.99 10.12 -6.39
C ALA A 1074 37.47 8.97 -7.30
N SER A 1075 37.77 7.79 -6.73
CA SER A 1075 38.07 6.56 -7.45
C SER A 1075 37.01 5.49 -7.20
N VAL A 1076 36.25 5.12 -8.23
CA VAL A 1076 35.24 4.05 -8.18
C VAL A 1076 35.47 3.07 -9.33
N ASP A 1077 35.58 1.79 -9.00
CA ASP A 1077 35.66 0.71 -9.98
C ASP A 1077 34.25 0.29 -10.39
N LEU A 1078 33.92 0.61 -11.64
CA LEU A 1078 32.61 0.39 -12.23
C LEU A 1078 32.70 -0.62 -13.36
N GLN A 1079 31.83 -1.63 -13.31
CA GLN A 1079 31.63 -2.63 -14.35
C GLN A 1079 30.24 -2.48 -14.96
N THR A 1080 30.10 -2.75 -16.25
CA THR A 1080 28.82 -2.70 -16.97
C THR A 1080 28.88 -3.50 -18.26
N ASP A 1081 27.77 -4.16 -18.60
CA ASP A 1081 27.63 -4.85 -19.88
C ASP A 1081 27.32 -3.88 -21.02
N HIS A 1082 26.89 -2.65 -20.70
CA HIS A 1082 26.51 -1.65 -21.69
C HIS A 1082 27.70 -1.20 -22.53
N ALA A 1083 27.74 -1.62 -23.80
CA ALA A 1083 28.85 -1.35 -24.69
C ALA A 1083 29.14 0.15 -24.87
N ALA A 1084 28.10 0.99 -24.87
CA ALA A 1084 28.27 2.43 -25.00
C ALA A 1084 28.93 3.05 -23.76
N TRP A 1085 28.58 2.61 -22.56
CA TRP A 1085 29.17 3.12 -21.31
C TRP A 1085 30.62 2.70 -21.14
N ARG A 1086 30.99 1.47 -21.54
CA ARG A 1086 32.38 1.00 -21.54
C ARG A 1086 33.32 1.86 -22.40
N ARG A 1087 32.81 2.50 -23.45
CA ARG A 1087 33.58 3.40 -24.33
C ARG A 1087 33.80 4.80 -23.75
N LEU A 1088 33.06 5.18 -22.72
CA LEU A 1088 33.19 6.47 -22.03
C LEU A 1088 34.33 6.41 -21.00
N LYS A 1089 35.57 6.29 -21.47
CA LYS A 1089 36.75 6.43 -20.59
C LYS A 1089 36.85 7.88 -20.10
N PRO A 1090 37.18 8.14 -18.83
CA PRO A 1090 37.53 9.48 -18.39
C PRO A 1090 38.75 9.95 -19.21
N LYS A 1091 38.70 11.18 -19.74
CA LYS A 1091 39.93 11.82 -20.24
C LYS A 1091 40.88 11.95 -19.05
N PRO A 1092 42.16 11.55 -19.14
CA PRO A 1092 43.12 11.85 -18.09
C PRO A 1092 43.12 13.36 -17.84
N GLN A 1093 43.00 13.76 -16.58
CA GLN A 1093 43.19 15.15 -16.19
C GLN A 1093 44.64 15.52 -16.54
N ALA A 1094 44.80 16.57 -17.35
CA ALA A 1094 46.08 17.16 -17.68
C ALA A 1094 46.41 18.26 -16.67
#